data_AF-A0AAW0BSY4-F1
#
_entry.id   AF-A0AAW0BSY4-F1
#
_cell.length_a   1.000
_cell.length_b   1.000
_cell.length_c   1.000
_cell.angle_alpha   90.00
_cell.angle_beta   90.00
_cell.angle_gamma   90.00
#
_symmetry.space_group_name_H-M   'P 1'
#
loop_
_entity.id
_entity.type
_entity.pdbx_description
1 polymer ?
#
loop_
_entity_poly.entity_id
_entity_poly.type
_entity_poly.pdbx_seq_one_letter_code
_entity_poly.pdbx_strand_id
1 'polypeptide(L)'
;MDFRPVDPTTFFAQPTPRPKKPPPPPPIPVTPAGQPASNSTSTASSSQQRLCAPRRSKWEKMHDILGHISKDLDGLGNFLELLFYHRPHGTKDVRTSRHKTMVTHFLQGRTNVKMGHIIELIYRHRQSQPPPTSAERELAFSSRIPHTDICHARPALSAWALILVGQEARREIGRLTQNDPTDPTDTTQLRASTNGRVQDAVVADWDTLADNMSISKIAAKYSKRGTVPWYLTEMMSASKKDGVIVVRQRRPHTTASIGAISSFILARNRYASGYLALPLAVWQFACKSHVDEKRIFSRFGLTVHDTTARACLDSLTDTGLEKMCQSIAEGIERGEMLWQYTLDNVQQFCRQRDLRLGRQDILKVGCAATAILLEDCAPGAFNLQDHLNRMVKQERKEMTTESLYLDIDWDYIHELTALHWVRILVEFLPQLAFLRKDVEEIFHSERMTKRRLPPDGKTVVQPLGTNAERETETQGMMRAMLDFEAQMGLDEKAMEGLIITPRGDGASIAAMWRIKKYLSAHPNHYKAFQNCVPPGPEIWHTRWTQLNSISANCYGAASAQDPFALSKSATAVGAKRPSDLKKVDFWPVSRSMALFFEARVLDCWRIFFGVEDLLTDFPTSNSPLPRIDTLLSNASTLVRRYASQDAYHQALDRDFYDSSSSEMRVPLGTPWTKPIAEQTLNLEPSSGDPGDGDEAADAAGHLGEYIEPGEQAPEIAKSDEEEVPKKRKKKSKSKKTIDHVEADDFSGDHTLANECLFLQDMGWWVIAAHAVPDGEVGQL
;
A
#
# COMPACT_ATOMS: atom_id res chain seq x y z
N MET A 1 -2.83 3.93 -1.30
CA MET A 1 -2.65 3.04 -0.14
C MET A 1 -2.05 3.88 0.96
N ASP A 2 -2.76 4.04 2.08
CA ASP A 2 -2.27 4.84 3.20
C ASP A 2 -2.34 3.97 4.46
N PHE A 3 -1.18 3.56 4.97
CA PHE A 3 -1.06 2.82 6.22
C PHE A 3 -0.71 3.81 7.33
N ARG A 4 -1.69 4.63 7.72
CA ARG A 4 -1.62 5.31 9.02
C ARG A 4 -2.18 4.38 10.10
N PRO A 5 -1.51 4.22 11.24
CA PRO A 5 -2.09 3.53 12.39
C PRO A 5 -3.22 4.39 12.96
N VAL A 6 -4.46 3.93 12.79
CA VAL A 6 -5.61 4.52 13.48
C VAL A 6 -5.53 4.14 14.96
N ASP A 7 -5.62 5.14 15.82
CA ASP A 7 -5.69 5.01 17.28
C ASP A 7 -6.86 4.07 17.67
N PRO A 8 -6.62 2.97 18.39
CA PRO A 8 -7.67 2.00 18.74
C PRO A 8 -8.68 2.51 19.80
N THR A 9 -8.57 3.75 20.26
CA THR A 9 -9.44 4.28 21.34
C THR A 9 -10.73 4.97 20.87
N THR A 10 -10.91 5.24 19.58
CA THR A 10 -12.07 6.00 19.06
C THR A 10 -13.30 5.17 18.67
N PHE A 11 -13.28 3.83 18.81
CA PHE A 11 -14.44 2.97 18.47
C PHE A 11 -15.10 2.23 19.65
N PHE A 12 -14.68 2.48 20.88
CA PHE A 12 -15.43 1.97 22.03
C PHE A 12 -16.50 2.98 22.44
N ALA A 13 -17.71 2.78 21.90
CA ALA A 13 -18.91 3.26 22.57
C ALA A 13 -18.86 2.81 24.04
N GLN A 14 -18.90 3.76 24.97
CA GLN A 14 -19.00 3.47 26.40
C GLN A 14 -20.16 2.48 26.63
N PRO A 15 -19.99 1.48 27.51
CA PRO A 15 -21.07 0.57 27.84
C PRO A 15 -22.22 1.38 28.43
N THR A 16 -23.36 1.39 27.73
CA THR A 16 -24.59 1.97 28.26
C THR A 16 -24.93 1.29 29.59
N PRO A 17 -25.26 2.06 30.64
CA PRO A 17 -25.63 1.48 31.93
C PRO A 17 -26.88 0.62 31.74
N ARG A 18 -26.85 -0.61 32.29
CA ARG A 18 -28.00 -1.53 32.27
C ARG A 18 -29.28 -0.78 32.70
N PRO A 19 -30.39 -0.92 31.96
CA PRO A 19 -31.66 -0.42 32.45
C PRO A 19 -32.01 -1.13 33.77
N LYS A 20 -32.21 -0.34 34.83
CA LYS A 20 -32.72 -0.81 36.12
C LYS A 20 -34.07 -1.51 35.85
N LYS A 21 -34.26 -2.69 36.46
CA LYS A 21 -35.55 -3.39 36.49
C LYS A 21 -36.66 -2.41 36.90
N PRO A 22 -37.82 -2.39 36.21
CA PRO A 22 -38.96 -1.62 36.68
C PRO A 22 -39.46 -2.19 38.03
N PRO A 23 -39.92 -1.32 38.95
CA PRO A 23 -40.48 -1.75 40.22
C PRO A 23 -41.80 -2.54 39.98
N PRO A 24 -42.16 -3.46 40.89
CA PRO A 24 -43.44 -4.16 40.80
C PRO A 24 -44.61 -3.17 40.95
N PRO A 25 -45.73 -3.39 40.25
CA PRO A 25 -46.91 -2.55 40.39
C PRO A 25 -47.53 -2.66 41.80
N PRO A 26 -48.16 -1.59 42.30
CA PRO A 26 -48.75 -1.54 43.64
C PRO A 26 -49.96 -2.48 43.78
N PRO A 27 -50.28 -2.94 45.00
CA PRO A 27 -51.43 -3.78 45.26
C PRO A 27 -52.71 -2.95 45.17
N ILE A 28 -53.62 -3.34 44.26
CA ILE A 28 -54.96 -2.73 44.15
C ILE A 28 -55.94 -3.44 45.10
N PRO A 29 -56.88 -2.70 45.72
CA PRO A 29 -57.50 -3.06 46.99
C PRO A 29 -58.62 -4.09 46.88
N VAL A 30 -58.81 -4.78 47.99
CA VAL A 30 -59.97 -5.62 48.31
C VAL A 30 -61.15 -4.72 48.74
N THR A 31 -62.38 -5.19 48.42
CA THR A 31 -63.72 -4.98 49.04
C THR A 31 -64.80 -4.35 48.12
N PRO A 32 -66.11 -4.53 48.39
CA PRO A 32 -66.83 -5.74 48.82
C PRO A 32 -68.19 -5.98 48.09
N ALA A 33 -68.75 -7.17 48.32
CA ALA A 33 -70.18 -7.53 48.41
C ALA A 33 -71.21 -7.08 47.34
N GLY A 34 -71.84 -8.08 46.73
CA GLY A 34 -73.13 -7.97 46.04
C GLY A 34 -73.75 -9.36 45.78
N GLN A 35 -74.52 -9.86 46.76
CA GLN A 35 -75.52 -10.93 46.63
C GLN A 35 -76.84 -10.36 46.04
N PRO A 36 -77.92 -11.14 45.82
CA PRO A 36 -78.06 -12.51 45.29
C PRO A 36 -79.23 -12.65 44.26
N ALA A 37 -79.29 -13.78 43.55
CA ALA A 37 -80.50 -14.49 43.08
C ALA A 37 -80.04 -15.59 42.09
N SER A 38 -80.59 -16.79 41.96
CA SER A 38 -81.59 -17.55 42.68
C SER A 38 -81.55 -18.97 42.07
N ASN A 39 -81.55 -19.99 42.93
CA ASN A 39 -82.09 -21.34 42.76
C ASN A 39 -82.12 -22.00 41.36
N SER A 40 -81.43 -23.14 41.24
CA SER A 40 -82.16 -24.40 40.97
C SER A 40 -81.42 -25.60 41.56
N THR A 41 -82.19 -26.32 42.36
CA THR A 41 -81.92 -27.55 43.11
C THR A 41 -81.74 -28.76 42.18
N SER A 42 -80.67 -29.54 42.38
CA SER A 42 -80.76 -31.01 42.26
C SER A 42 -79.88 -31.70 43.32
N THR A 43 -80.58 -32.18 44.34
CA THR A 43 -80.37 -33.40 45.14
C THR A 43 -79.03 -34.15 45.05
N ALA A 44 -78.29 -34.04 46.16
CA ALA A 44 -77.76 -35.12 47.00
C ALA A 44 -77.03 -36.32 46.37
N SER A 45 -75.73 -36.46 46.68
CA SER A 45 -75.15 -37.74 47.10
C SER A 45 -73.73 -37.55 47.67
N SER A 46 -73.59 -37.88 48.97
CA SER A 46 -72.41 -38.49 49.59
C SER A 46 -71.07 -37.77 49.50
N SER A 47 -70.76 -37.05 50.57
CA SER A 47 -69.41 -36.75 51.05
C SER A 47 -68.60 -38.04 51.29
N GLN A 48 -67.72 -38.38 50.35
CA GLN A 48 -66.57 -39.23 50.63
C GLN A 48 -65.33 -38.35 50.72
N GLN A 49 -64.77 -38.24 51.92
CA GLN A 49 -63.37 -37.86 52.10
C GLN A 49 -62.51 -38.83 51.29
N ARG A 50 -62.07 -38.42 50.10
CA ARG A 50 -61.02 -39.13 49.37
C ARG A 50 -59.76 -39.01 50.20
N LEU A 51 -59.41 -40.09 50.91
CA LEU A 51 -58.05 -40.33 51.38
C LEU A 51 -57.12 -40.10 50.19
N CYS A 52 -56.39 -38.99 50.19
CA CYS A 52 -55.37 -38.76 49.17
C CYS A 52 -54.36 -39.89 49.29
N ALA A 53 -54.33 -40.78 48.29
CA ALA A 53 -53.25 -41.75 48.14
C ALA A 53 -51.91 -40.99 48.27
N PRO A 54 -50.90 -41.60 48.95
CA PRO A 54 -49.63 -40.94 49.19
C PRO A 54 -49.06 -40.41 47.87
N ARG A 55 -48.61 -39.15 47.88
CA ARG A 55 -48.07 -38.49 46.69
C ARG A 55 -46.85 -39.28 46.21
N ARG A 56 -47.04 -40.06 45.15
CA ARG A 56 -45.94 -40.79 44.50
C ARG A 56 -44.83 -39.82 44.09
N SER A 57 -43.59 -40.22 44.36
CA SER A 57 -42.42 -39.45 43.93
C SER A 57 -42.33 -39.43 42.40
N LYS A 58 -41.55 -38.49 41.84
CA LYS A 58 -41.32 -38.44 40.38
C LYS A 58 -40.66 -39.73 39.87
N TRP A 59 -39.87 -40.41 40.71
CA TRP A 59 -39.15 -41.63 40.37
C TRP A 59 -40.04 -42.87 40.40
N GLU A 60 -40.96 -42.97 41.36
CA GLU A 60 -41.97 -44.04 41.40
C GLU A 60 -42.89 -43.96 40.18
N LYS A 61 -43.34 -42.74 39.81
CA LYS A 61 -44.11 -42.53 38.58
C LYS A 61 -43.31 -42.92 37.33
N MET A 62 -42.02 -42.62 37.30
CA MET A 62 -41.15 -43.00 36.19
C MET A 62 -40.99 -44.52 36.10
N HIS A 63 -40.84 -45.20 37.24
CA HIS A 63 -40.75 -46.66 37.30
C HIS A 63 -42.00 -47.33 36.73
N ASP A 64 -43.20 -46.86 37.15
CA ASP A 64 -44.47 -47.35 36.61
C ASP A 64 -44.57 -47.15 35.09
N ILE A 65 -44.20 -45.96 34.60
CA ILE A 65 -44.21 -45.64 33.17
C ILE A 65 -43.24 -46.53 32.39
N LEU A 66 -42.02 -46.76 32.90
CA LEU A 66 -41.04 -47.65 32.28
C LEU A 66 -41.55 -49.11 32.26
N GLY A 67 -42.26 -49.54 33.30
CA GLY A 67 -42.92 -50.84 33.35
C GLY A 67 -43.95 -51.00 32.22
N HIS A 68 -44.78 -49.98 31.98
CA HIS A 68 -45.73 -49.96 30.86
C HIS A 68 -45.03 -49.95 29.49
N ILE A 69 -44.00 -49.12 29.31
CA ILE A 69 -43.23 -49.07 28.07
C ILE A 69 -42.58 -50.43 27.76
N SER A 70 -42.01 -51.08 28.78
CA SER A 70 -41.36 -52.38 28.60
C SER A 70 -42.36 -53.50 28.28
N LYS A 71 -43.60 -53.42 28.80
CA LYS A 71 -44.62 -54.44 28.60
C LYS A 71 -45.38 -54.28 27.28
N ASP A 72 -45.74 -53.06 26.94
CA ASP A 72 -46.70 -52.78 25.87
C ASP A 72 -46.02 -52.36 24.55
N LEU A 73 -44.74 -51.97 24.58
CA LEU A 73 -44.02 -51.39 23.44
C LEU A 73 -42.60 -51.96 23.23
N ASP A 74 -42.24 -53.05 23.91
CA ASP A 74 -40.96 -53.75 23.76
C ASP A 74 -39.71 -52.86 23.98
N GLY A 75 -39.84 -51.85 24.84
CA GLY A 75 -38.72 -51.07 25.36
C GLY A 75 -38.71 -49.60 24.95
N LEU A 76 -37.72 -48.88 25.51
CA LEU A 76 -37.65 -47.42 25.42
C LEU A 76 -37.41 -46.92 23.98
N GLY A 77 -36.60 -47.64 23.19
CA GLY A 77 -36.30 -47.26 21.80
C GLY A 77 -37.55 -47.25 20.91
N ASN A 78 -38.30 -48.35 20.89
CA ASN A 78 -39.55 -48.50 20.14
C ASN A 78 -40.61 -47.50 20.59
N PHE A 79 -40.72 -47.24 21.90
CA PHE A 79 -41.58 -46.17 22.40
C PHE A 79 -41.18 -44.80 21.85
N LEU A 80 -39.88 -44.45 21.86
CA LEU A 80 -39.40 -43.16 21.35
C LEU A 80 -39.60 -43.03 19.83
N GLU A 81 -39.40 -44.11 19.07
CA GLU A 81 -39.68 -44.16 17.63
C GLU A 81 -41.15 -43.86 17.34
N LEU A 82 -42.08 -44.52 18.03
CA LEU A 82 -43.52 -44.26 17.89
C LEU A 82 -43.92 -42.87 18.41
N LEU A 83 -43.31 -42.41 19.51
CA LEU A 83 -43.57 -41.10 20.09
C LEU A 83 -43.15 -39.98 19.13
N PHE A 84 -42.00 -40.11 18.47
CA PHE A 84 -41.48 -39.12 17.53
C PHE A 84 -41.78 -39.44 16.06
N TYR A 85 -42.69 -40.38 15.79
CA TYR A 85 -43.08 -40.78 14.44
C TYR A 85 -43.33 -39.56 13.54
N HIS A 86 -42.54 -39.47 12.47
CA HIS A 86 -42.67 -38.46 11.44
C HIS A 86 -43.53 -39.02 10.29
N ARG A 87 -44.64 -38.34 10.02
CA ARG A 87 -45.58 -38.71 8.95
C ARG A 87 -44.93 -38.49 7.57
N PRO A 88 -44.81 -39.52 6.72
CA PRO A 88 -44.42 -39.34 5.32
C PRO A 88 -45.44 -38.48 4.56
N HIS A 89 -44.98 -37.65 3.64
CA HIS A 89 -45.85 -36.76 2.85
C HIS A 89 -46.95 -37.57 2.14
N GLY A 90 -48.20 -37.11 2.19
CA GLY A 90 -49.35 -37.76 1.53
C GLY A 90 -50.07 -38.89 2.29
N THR A 91 -49.53 -39.41 3.40
CA THR A 91 -50.17 -40.51 4.17
C THR A 91 -51.14 -40.02 5.25
N LYS A 92 -52.03 -40.83 5.85
CA LYS A 92 -52.87 -40.38 7.00
C LYS A 92 -52.06 -40.37 8.29
N ASP A 93 -52.12 -39.29 9.08
CA ASP A 93 -51.43 -39.23 10.38
C ASP A 93 -52.18 -40.08 11.43
N VAL A 94 -51.58 -41.23 11.78
CA VAL A 94 -52.12 -42.22 12.72
C VAL A 94 -52.11 -41.76 14.18
N ARG A 95 -51.42 -40.66 14.51
CA ARG A 95 -51.29 -40.18 15.89
C ARG A 95 -52.58 -39.50 16.36
N THR A 96 -52.93 -39.72 17.63
CA THR A 96 -54.07 -39.07 18.28
C THR A 96 -53.84 -37.56 18.46
N SER A 97 -54.91 -36.78 18.64
CA SER A 97 -54.81 -35.33 18.87
C SER A 97 -53.95 -35.00 20.08
N ARG A 98 -54.10 -35.76 21.18
CA ARG A 98 -53.30 -35.58 22.40
C ARG A 98 -51.81 -35.84 22.16
N HIS A 99 -51.48 -36.91 21.44
CA HIS A 99 -50.10 -37.23 21.07
C HIS A 99 -49.47 -36.10 20.25
N LYS A 100 -50.17 -35.63 19.21
CA LYS A 100 -49.74 -34.48 18.39
C LYS A 100 -49.48 -33.25 19.25
N THR A 101 -50.43 -32.84 20.08
CA THR A 101 -50.28 -31.64 20.94
C THR A 101 -49.07 -31.75 21.87
N MET A 102 -48.86 -32.90 22.51
CA MET A 102 -47.74 -33.09 23.44
C MET A 102 -46.38 -33.03 22.73
N VAL A 103 -46.23 -33.73 21.61
CA VAL A 103 -44.98 -33.74 20.82
C VAL A 103 -44.73 -32.36 20.22
N THR A 104 -45.77 -31.70 19.69
CA THR A 104 -45.67 -30.34 19.15
C THR A 104 -45.22 -29.35 20.22
N HIS A 105 -45.82 -29.36 21.41
CA HIS A 105 -45.40 -28.47 22.50
C HIS A 105 -43.94 -28.68 22.89
N PHE A 106 -43.49 -29.95 22.95
CA PHE A 106 -42.12 -30.28 23.27
C PHE A 106 -41.13 -29.82 22.17
N LEU A 107 -41.37 -30.18 20.92
CA LEU A 107 -40.50 -29.85 19.78
C LEU A 107 -40.48 -28.35 19.47
N GLN A 108 -41.56 -27.61 19.75
CA GLN A 108 -41.62 -26.16 19.64
C GLN A 108 -41.01 -25.43 20.86
N GLY A 109 -40.50 -26.15 21.86
CA GLY A 109 -39.88 -25.56 23.04
C GLY A 109 -40.86 -24.86 23.99
N ARG A 110 -42.16 -25.18 23.92
CA ARG A 110 -43.21 -24.63 24.80
C ARG A 110 -43.27 -25.32 26.18
N THR A 111 -42.34 -26.23 26.45
CA THR A 111 -42.24 -26.94 27.74
C THR A 111 -40.96 -26.53 28.47
N ASN A 112 -40.93 -26.72 29.79
CA ASN A 112 -39.77 -26.36 30.62
C ASN A 112 -38.48 -27.14 30.26
N VAL A 113 -38.62 -28.33 29.66
CA VAL A 113 -37.51 -29.17 29.22
C VAL A 113 -37.44 -29.11 27.70
N LYS A 114 -36.32 -28.63 27.15
CA LYS A 114 -36.12 -28.50 25.70
C LYS A 114 -35.38 -29.72 25.15
N MET A 115 -35.51 -29.98 23.85
CA MET A 115 -34.78 -31.07 23.19
C MET A 115 -33.26 -30.98 23.41
N GLY A 116 -32.69 -29.77 23.37
CA GLY A 116 -31.27 -29.56 23.65
C GLY A 116 -30.83 -30.08 25.02
N HIS A 117 -31.66 -29.92 26.06
CA HIS A 117 -31.37 -30.47 27.39
C HIS A 117 -31.38 -32.00 27.38
N ILE A 118 -32.31 -32.62 26.64
CA ILE A 118 -32.36 -34.08 26.51
C ILE A 118 -31.14 -34.62 25.77
N ILE A 119 -30.75 -33.97 24.67
CA ILE A 119 -29.53 -34.33 23.92
C ILE A 119 -28.31 -34.23 24.84
N GLU A 120 -28.17 -33.16 25.61
CA GLU A 120 -27.07 -32.99 26.56
C GLU A 120 -27.06 -34.06 27.65
N LEU A 121 -28.23 -34.40 28.21
CA LEU A 121 -28.36 -35.48 29.19
C LEU A 121 -27.93 -36.83 28.61
N ILE A 122 -28.38 -37.17 27.40
CA ILE A 122 -27.97 -38.41 26.71
C ILE A 122 -26.47 -38.38 26.42
N TYR A 123 -25.96 -37.29 25.87
CA TYR A 123 -24.57 -37.15 25.47
C TYR A 123 -23.63 -37.28 26.67
N ARG A 124 -23.93 -36.63 27.79
CA ARG A 124 -23.10 -36.67 29.02
C ARG A 124 -23.32 -37.93 29.86
N HIS A 125 -24.34 -38.74 29.57
CA HIS A 125 -24.63 -39.94 30.34
C HIS A 125 -23.48 -40.96 30.28
N ARG A 126 -23.15 -41.61 31.41
CA ARG A 126 -22.06 -42.61 31.43
C ARG A 126 -22.35 -43.81 30.51
N GLN A 127 -23.60 -44.25 30.46
CA GLN A 127 -24.02 -45.41 29.65
C GLN A 127 -24.14 -45.09 28.15
N SER A 128 -24.06 -43.82 27.73
CA SER A 128 -24.03 -43.50 26.30
C SER A 128 -22.67 -43.70 25.67
N GLN A 129 -21.62 -43.90 26.48
CA GLN A 129 -20.26 -44.13 26.04
C GLN A 129 -19.95 -45.63 25.96
N PRO A 130 -19.31 -46.10 24.88
CA PRO A 130 -18.85 -47.48 24.79
C PRO A 130 -17.78 -47.80 25.85
N PRO A 131 -17.66 -49.07 26.28
CA PRO A 131 -16.56 -49.54 27.11
C PRO A 131 -15.20 -49.21 26.47
N PRO A 132 -14.12 -49.00 27.26
CA PRO A 132 -12.80 -48.66 26.72
C PRO A 132 -12.23 -49.66 25.70
N THR A 133 -12.66 -50.92 25.75
CA THR A 133 -12.24 -52.02 24.86
C THR A 133 -13.04 -52.10 23.56
N SER A 134 -14.10 -51.30 23.41
CA SER A 134 -14.96 -51.35 22.22
C SER A 134 -14.39 -50.49 21.09
N ALA A 135 -14.32 -51.07 19.89
CA ALA A 135 -13.94 -50.37 18.66
C ALA A 135 -14.90 -49.20 18.32
N GLU A 136 -16.15 -49.22 18.81
CA GLU A 136 -17.10 -48.12 18.56
C GLU A 136 -16.68 -46.78 19.18
N ARG A 137 -15.72 -46.79 20.12
CA ARG A 137 -15.19 -45.56 20.70
C ARG A 137 -14.51 -44.69 19.65
N GLU A 138 -13.89 -45.29 18.65
CA GLU A 138 -13.22 -44.61 17.54
C GLU A 138 -14.21 -44.09 16.48
N LEU A 139 -15.48 -44.52 16.54
CA LEU A 139 -16.52 -44.09 15.60
C LEU A 139 -17.11 -42.71 15.95
N ALA A 140 -16.71 -42.10 17.06
CA ALA A 140 -17.11 -40.74 17.39
C ALA A 140 -16.62 -39.77 16.28
N PHE A 141 -17.55 -39.01 15.69
CA PHE A 141 -17.28 -38.16 14.52
C PHE A 141 -16.84 -38.95 13.27
N SER A 142 -17.24 -40.21 13.13
CA SER A 142 -17.06 -40.95 11.87
C SER A 142 -17.93 -40.35 10.77
N SER A 143 -17.33 -40.09 9.60
CA SER A 143 -18.03 -39.68 8.39
C SER A 143 -18.31 -40.84 7.43
N ARG A 144 -17.80 -42.04 7.73
CA ARG A 144 -17.85 -43.21 6.84
C ARG A 144 -18.97 -44.18 7.19
N ILE A 145 -19.27 -44.33 8.47
CA ILE A 145 -20.31 -45.24 8.96
C ILE A 145 -21.58 -44.44 9.23
N PRO A 146 -22.75 -44.86 8.71
CA PRO A 146 -24.02 -44.24 9.06
C PRO A 146 -24.22 -44.21 10.57
N HIS A 147 -24.63 -43.07 11.11
CA HIS A 147 -24.87 -42.90 12.54
C HIS A 147 -25.96 -43.85 13.08
N THR A 148 -26.82 -44.39 12.22
CA THR A 148 -27.83 -45.40 12.53
C THR A 148 -27.23 -46.77 12.85
N ASP A 149 -26.02 -47.03 12.39
CA ASP A 149 -25.36 -48.34 12.51
C ASP A 149 -24.39 -48.38 13.70
N ILE A 150 -24.24 -47.26 14.42
CA ILE A 150 -23.41 -47.15 15.62
C ILE A 150 -24.27 -47.44 16.85
N CYS A 151 -23.95 -48.48 17.62
CA CYS A 151 -24.81 -48.93 18.71
C CYS A 151 -24.84 -47.95 19.88
N HIS A 152 -23.71 -47.37 20.26
CA HIS A 152 -23.64 -46.48 21.42
C HIS A 152 -24.07 -45.04 21.08
N ALA A 153 -24.97 -44.48 21.91
CA ALA A 153 -25.60 -43.19 21.63
C ALA A 153 -24.61 -42.02 21.50
N ARG A 154 -23.53 -41.96 22.29
CA ARG A 154 -22.57 -40.84 22.20
C ARG A 154 -21.80 -40.82 20.86
N PRO A 155 -21.12 -41.90 20.43
CA PRO A 155 -20.46 -41.91 19.12
C PRO A 155 -21.46 -41.76 17.97
N ALA A 156 -22.68 -42.34 18.06
CA ALA A 156 -23.74 -42.15 17.08
C ALA A 156 -24.16 -40.67 16.95
N LEU A 157 -24.44 -40.00 18.07
CA LEU A 157 -24.79 -38.57 18.09
C LEU A 157 -23.66 -37.67 17.56
N SER A 158 -22.40 -37.98 17.89
CA SER A 158 -21.24 -37.25 17.35
C SER A 158 -21.11 -37.41 15.83
N ALA A 159 -21.29 -38.63 15.31
CA ALA A 159 -21.26 -38.89 13.86
C ALA A 159 -22.43 -38.19 13.15
N TRP A 160 -23.64 -38.25 13.71
CA TRP A 160 -24.82 -37.53 13.20
C TRP A 160 -24.57 -36.02 13.14
N ALA A 161 -24.04 -35.44 14.21
CA ALA A 161 -23.74 -34.00 14.26
C ALA A 161 -22.68 -33.60 13.21
N LEU A 162 -21.63 -34.40 13.01
CA LEU A 162 -20.63 -34.13 11.97
C LEU A 162 -21.25 -34.15 10.58
N ILE A 163 -22.05 -35.16 10.26
CA ILE A 163 -22.72 -35.29 8.96
C ILE A 163 -23.63 -34.08 8.71
N LEU A 164 -24.43 -33.70 9.71
CA LEU A 164 -25.33 -32.55 9.63
C LEU A 164 -24.57 -31.24 9.36
N VAL A 165 -23.53 -30.97 10.15
CA VAL A 165 -22.69 -29.77 10.00
C VAL A 165 -21.95 -29.77 8.66
N GLY A 166 -21.44 -30.91 8.21
CA GLY A 166 -20.76 -31.06 6.92
C GLY A 166 -21.69 -30.81 5.73
N GLN A 167 -22.93 -31.29 5.79
CA GLN A 167 -23.96 -31.02 4.78
C GLN A 167 -24.32 -29.54 4.75
N GLU A 168 -24.47 -28.90 5.91
CA GLU A 168 -24.76 -27.47 5.98
C GLU A 168 -23.61 -26.62 5.45
N ALA A 169 -22.37 -26.91 5.87
CA ALA A 169 -21.17 -26.24 5.34
C ALA A 169 -21.08 -26.39 3.81
N ARG A 170 -21.34 -27.59 3.28
CA ARG A 170 -21.41 -27.82 1.84
C ARG A 170 -22.54 -26.99 1.21
N ARG A 171 -23.72 -26.88 1.81
CA ARG A 171 -24.81 -26.07 1.26
C ARG A 171 -24.44 -24.58 1.21
N GLU A 172 -23.90 -24.05 2.30
CA GLU A 172 -23.54 -22.65 2.44
C GLU A 172 -22.38 -22.22 1.54
N ILE A 173 -21.32 -23.05 1.41
CA ILE A 173 -20.29 -22.79 0.40
C ILE A 173 -20.90 -22.77 -1.01
N GLY A 174 -21.87 -23.65 -1.31
CA GLY A 174 -22.60 -23.61 -2.57
C GLY A 174 -23.33 -22.29 -2.80
N ARG A 175 -23.99 -21.76 -1.76
CA ARG A 175 -24.64 -20.44 -1.82
C ARG A 175 -23.63 -19.32 -2.09
N LEU A 176 -22.45 -19.38 -1.47
CA LEU A 176 -21.36 -18.42 -1.68
C LEU A 176 -20.74 -18.49 -3.08
N THR A 177 -21.03 -19.50 -3.90
CA THR A 177 -20.60 -19.54 -5.32
C THR A 177 -21.55 -18.81 -6.27
N GLN A 178 -22.63 -18.25 -5.73
CA GLN A 178 -23.70 -17.57 -6.46
C GLN A 178 -23.84 -16.14 -5.94
N ASN A 179 -24.21 -15.23 -6.83
CA ASN A 179 -24.53 -13.85 -6.47
C ASN A 179 -25.65 -13.84 -5.41
N ASP A 180 -25.57 -12.91 -4.47
CA ASP A 180 -26.61 -12.70 -3.48
C ASP A 180 -27.84 -12.06 -4.16
N PRO A 181 -29.01 -12.73 -4.16
CA PRO A 181 -30.22 -12.15 -4.76
C PRO A 181 -30.72 -10.90 -4.02
N THR A 182 -30.23 -10.65 -2.80
CA THR A 182 -30.60 -9.49 -1.98
C THR A 182 -29.60 -8.34 -2.05
N ASP A 183 -28.44 -8.55 -2.67
CA ASP A 183 -27.39 -7.55 -2.83
C ASP A 183 -26.96 -7.50 -4.31
N PRO A 184 -27.50 -6.54 -5.11
CA PRO A 184 -27.18 -6.43 -6.52
C PRO A 184 -25.70 -6.08 -6.79
N THR A 185 -24.97 -5.62 -5.77
CA THR A 185 -23.52 -5.34 -5.86
C THR A 185 -22.67 -6.60 -5.66
N ASP A 186 -23.28 -7.73 -5.27
CA ASP A 186 -22.56 -8.98 -5.05
C ASP A 186 -22.21 -9.70 -6.36
N THR A 187 -21.07 -9.33 -6.95
CA THR A 187 -20.55 -9.92 -8.18
C THR A 187 -19.60 -11.10 -7.89
N THR A 188 -20.18 -12.22 -7.47
CA THR A 188 -19.41 -13.44 -7.18
C THR A 188 -18.69 -13.98 -8.43
N GLN A 189 -19.36 -13.89 -9.59
CA GLN A 189 -18.86 -14.40 -10.86
C GLN A 189 -18.29 -13.30 -11.77
N LEU A 190 -17.21 -12.66 -11.31
CA LEU A 190 -16.53 -11.63 -12.09
C LEU A 190 -15.71 -12.26 -13.23
N ARG A 191 -15.94 -11.79 -14.47
CA ARG A 191 -15.24 -12.28 -15.66
C ARG A 191 -13.98 -11.48 -15.95
N ALA A 192 -12.98 -12.19 -16.45
CA ALA A 192 -11.77 -11.57 -16.97
C ALA A 192 -11.98 -10.87 -18.32
N SER A 193 -12.94 -11.32 -19.16
CA SER A 193 -13.18 -10.71 -20.47
C SER A 193 -14.59 -10.97 -21.00
N THR A 194 -14.97 -10.19 -22.02
CA THR A 194 -16.26 -10.24 -22.75
C THR A 194 -16.37 -11.42 -23.73
N ASN A 195 -15.27 -12.10 -24.06
CA ASN A 195 -15.21 -13.17 -25.09
C ASN A 195 -15.96 -14.48 -24.72
N GLY A 196 -16.81 -14.46 -23.70
CA GLY A 196 -17.58 -15.62 -23.23
C GLY A 196 -18.98 -15.70 -23.85
N ARG A 197 -19.48 -16.92 -24.08
CA ARG A 197 -20.84 -17.20 -24.60
C ARG A 197 -21.98 -16.99 -23.57
N VAL A 198 -21.73 -16.32 -22.44
CA VAL A 198 -22.70 -16.19 -21.35
C VAL A 198 -23.32 -14.80 -21.41
N GLN A 199 -24.63 -14.74 -21.63
CA GLN A 199 -25.41 -13.50 -21.52
C GLN A 199 -25.41 -13.05 -20.05
N ASP A 200 -25.32 -11.72 -19.82
CA ASP A 200 -25.39 -11.06 -18.51
C ASP A 200 -24.18 -11.24 -17.57
N ALA A 201 -22.98 -11.51 -18.10
CA ALA A 201 -21.77 -11.62 -17.28
C ALA A 201 -21.15 -10.23 -16.98
N VAL A 202 -20.88 -9.96 -15.70
CA VAL A 202 -20.16 -8.74 -15.28
C VAL A 202 -18.67 -8.93 -15.51
N VAL A 203 -18.09 -8.06 -16.33
CA VAL A 203 -16.65 -8.00 -16.60
C VAL A 203 -15.96 -7.22 -15.48
N ALA A 204 -14.77 -7.65 -15.09
CA ALA A 204 -13.96 -6.95 -14.11
C ALA A 204 -13.61 -5.55 -14.60
N ASP A 205 -13.88 -4.55 -13.75
CA ASP A 205 -13.37 -3.19 -13.86
C ASP A 205 -12.54 -2.84 -12.61
N TRP A 206 -11.89 -1.68 -12.62
CA TRP A 206 -11.04 -1.26 -11.51
C TRP A 206 -11.81 -1.07 -10.20
N ASP A 207 -13.06 -0.59 -10.27
CA ASP A 207 -13.91 -0.32 -9.11
C ASP A 207 -14.36 -1.64 -8.44
N THR A 208 -14.83 -2.60 -9.23
CA THR A 208 -15.22 -3.92 -8.75
C THR A 208 -14.03 -4.70 -8.18
N LEU A 209 -12.84 -4.60 -8.77
CA LEU A 209 -11.64 -5.22 -8.20
C LEU A 209 -11.21 -4.55 -6.88
N ALA A 210 -11.24 -3.23 -6.80
CA ALA A 210 -10.90 -2.49 -5.59
C ALA A 210 -11.85 -2.86 -4.43
N ASP A 211 -13.15 -2.94 -4.71
CA ASP A 211 -14.15 -3.35 -3.72
C ASP A 211 -13.97 -4.80 -3.26
N ASN A 212 -13.64 -5.69 -4.20
CA ASN A 212 -13.42 -7.11 -3.93
C ASN A 212 -12.05 -7.40 -3.27
N MET A 213 -11.14 -6.44 -3.18
CA MET A 213 -9.91 -6.57 -2.36
C MET A 213 -10.13 -6.24 -0.88
N SER A 214 -11.28 -5.69 -0.48
CA SER A 214 -11.54 -5.33 0.91
C SER A 214 -11.78 -6.55 1.80
N ILE A 215 -10.77 -6.91 2.60
CA ILE A 215 -10.82 -8.02 3.58
C ILE A 215 -12.03 -7.88 4.53
N SER A 216 -12.31 -6.66 5.02
CA SER A 216 -13.43 -6.41 5.93
C SER A 216 -14.79 -6.64 5.27
N LYS A 217 -14.98 -6.20 4.03
CA LYS A 217 -16.22 -6.45 3.27
C LYS A 217 -16.42 -7.94 3.02
N ILE A 218 -15.36 -8.66 2.63
CA ILE A 218 -15.42 -10.11 2.42
C ILE A 218 -15.72 -10.85 3.74
N ALA A 219 -15.10 -10.46 4.86
CA ALA A 219 -15.38 -11.03 6.19
C ALA A 219 -16.85 -10.92 6.57
N ALA A 220 -17.43 -9.72 6.43
CA ALA A 220 -18.83 -9.46 6.72
C ALA A 220 -19.75 -10.31 5.82
N LYS A 221 -19.40 -10.45 4.54
CA LYS A 221 -20.16 -11.26 3.57
C LYS A 221 -20.13 -12.74 3.95
N TYR A 222 -18.96 -13.30 4.23
CA TYR A 222 -18.79 -14.71 4.56
C TYR A 222 -19.42 -15.07 5.91
N SER A 223 -19.25 -14.26 6.94
CA SER A 223 -19.89 -14.52 8.24
C SER A 223 -21.43 -14.49 8.16
N LYS A 224 -21.99 -13.60 7.33
CA LYS A 224 -23.45 -13.48 7.14
C LYS A 224 -24.04 -14.61 6.29
N ARG A 225 -23.41 -14.94 5.15
CA ARG A 225 -23.97 -15.88 4.16
C ARG A 225 -23.54 -17.34 4.34
N GLY A 226 -22.36 -17.54 4.95
CA GLY A 226 -21.77 -18.85 5.24
C GLY A 226 -21.38 -18.98 6.71
N THR A 227 -22.39 -18.89 7.59
CA THR A 227 -22.22 -18.93 9.04
C THR A 227 -21.50 -20.19 9.53
N VAL A 228 -21.80 -21.36 8.97
CA VAL A 228 -21.16 -22.63 9.37
C VAL A 228 -19.70 -22.70 8.89
N PRO A 229 -19.35 -22.49 7.61
CA PRO A 229 -17.95 -22.38 7.20
C PRO A 229 -17.18 -21.30 7.95
N TRP A 230 -17.79 -20.14 8.22
CA TRP A 230 -17.19 -19.08 9.02
C TRP A 230 -16.84 -19.57 10.43
N TYR A 231 -17.84 -20.12 11.13
CA TYR A 231 -17.64 -20.65 12.47
C TYR A 231 -16.56 -21.74 12.50
N LEU A 232 -16.58 -22.69 11.57
CA LEU A 232 -15.59 -23.77 11.52
C LEU A 232 -14.17 -23.22 11.28
N THR A 233 -14.00 -22.32 10.33
CA THR A 233 -12.69 -21.74 10.01
C THR A 233 -12.18 -20.84 11.13
N GLU A 234 -13.04 -20.03 11.75
CA GLU A 234 -12.72 -19.23 12.93
C GLU A 234 -12.30 -20.12 14.11
N MET A 235 -13.01 -21.23 14.36
CA MET A 235 -12.63 -22.18 15.42
C MET A 235 -11.27 -22.84 15.18
N MET A 236 -10.84 -22.99 13.92
CA MET A 236 -9.52 -23.53 13.57
C MET A 236 -8.41 -22.47 13.58
N SER A 237 -8.73 -21.21 13.27
CA SER A 237 -7.74 -20.13 13.08
C SER A 237 -7.59 -19.21 14.29
N ALA A 238 -8.65 -19.03 15.09
CA ALA A 238 -8.68 -18.11 16.22
C ALA A 238 -8.04 -18.73 17.47
N SER A 239 -6.93 -18.13 17.94
CA SER A 239 -6.40 -18.46 19.27
C SER A 239 -7.33 -17.92 20.34
N LYS A 240 -7.62 -18.72 21.37
CA LYS A 240 -8.39 -18.29 22.54
C LYS A 240 -7.51 -18.23 23.78
N LYS A 241 -7.66 -17.16 24.55
CA LYS A 241 -7.10 -17.02 25.91
C LYS A 241 -8.26 -16.73 26.84
N ASP A 242 -8.45 -17.58 27.85
CA ASP A 242 -9.56 -17.47 28.81
C ASP A 242 -10.95 -17.44 28.15
N GLY A 243 -11.12 -18.18 27.04
CA GLY A 243 -12.36 -18.24 26.28
C GLY A 243 -12.60 -17.05 25.35
N VAL A 244 -11.75 -16.02 25.39
CA VAL A 244 -11.83 -14.83 24.53
C VAL A 244 -10.92 -15.01 23.32
N ILE A 245 -11.41 -14.63 22.14
CA ILE A 245 -10.63 -14.67 20.89
C ILE A 245 -9.55 -13.59 20.94
N VAL A 246 -8.30 -14.00 20.71
CA VAL A 246 -7.15 -13.09 20.62
C VAL A 246 -6.93 -12.72 19.15
N VAL A 247 -7.10 -11.44 18.82
CA VAL A 247 -6.82 -10.91 17.48
C VAL A 247 -5.34 -10.54 17.39
N ARG A 248 -4.59 -11.21 16.52
CA ARG A 248 -3.17 -10.94 16.28
C ARG A 248 -3.02 -9.89 15.17
N GLN A 249 -2.09 -8.93 15.33
CA GLN A 249 -1.80 -7.93 14.29
C GLN A 249 -1.18 -8.55 13.02
N ARG A 250 -0.14 -9.39 13.15
CA ARG A 250 0.62 -9.91 11.99
C ARG A 250 -0.07 -11.05 11.22
N ARG A 251 -1.10 -11.69 11.80
CA ARG A 251 -1.87 -12.80 11.19
C ARG A 251 -3.29 -12.84 11.79
N PRO A 252 -4.19 -11.93 11.40
CA PRO A 252 -5.56 -11.95 11.90
C PRO A 252 -6.25 -13.25 11.50
N HIS A 253 -6.93 -13.89 12.45
CA HIS A 253 -7.65 -15.15 12.19
C HIS A 253 -8.74 -14.96 11.11
N THR A 254 -9.35 -13.77 11.06
CA THR A 254 -10.30 -13.33 10.04
C THR A 254 -9.75 -13.48 8.62
N THR A 255 -8.50 -13.05 8.39
CA THR A 255 -7.84 -13.16 7.07
C THR A 255 -7.59 -14.62 6.70
N ALA A 256 -7.20 -15.45 7.67
CA ALA A 256 -7.02 -16.89 7.44
C ALA A 256 -8.35 -17.58 7.10
N SER A 257 -9.43 -17.24 7.82
CA SER A 257 -10.78 -17.75 7.54
C SER A 257 -11.25 -17.35 6.15
N ILE A 258 -11.02 -16.11 5.72
CA ILE A 258 -11.32 -15.66 4.36
C ILE A 258 -10.56 -16.48 3.33
N GLY A 259 -9.24 -16.60 3.46
CA GLY A 259 -8.41 -17.37 2.53
C GLY A 259 -8.88 -18.82 2.38
N ALA A 260 -9.20 -19.47 3.50
CA ALA A 260 -9.75 -20.83 3.51
C ALA A 260 -11.12 -20.91 2.81
N ILE A 261 -12.06 -20.04 3.16
CA ILE A 261 -13.41 -20.05 2.56
C ILE A 261 -13.34 -19.72 1.07
N SER A 262 -12.57 -18.71 0.66
CA SER A 262 -12.37 -18.35 -0.74
C SER A 262 -11.81 -19.52 -1.56
N SER A 263 -10.88 -20.29 -0.99
CA SER A 263 -10.35 -21.49 -1.65
C SER A 263 -11.43 -22.55 -1.93
N PHE A 264 -12.33 -22.78 -0.97
CA PHE A 264 -13.45 -23.72 -1.14
C PHE A 264 -14.50 -23.21 -2.13
N ILE A 265 -14.75 -21.91 -2.16
CA ILE A 265 -15.64 -21.27 -3.14
C ILE A 265 -15.11 -21.51 -4.56
N LEU A 266 -13.84 -21.18 -4.82
CA LEU A 266 -13.24 -21.34 -6.13
C LEU A 266 -13.12 -22.80 -6.55
N ALA A 267 -12.75 -23.69 -5.63
CA ALA A 267 -12.67 -25.13 -5.88
C ALA A 267 -14.04 -25.73 -6.25
N ARG A 268 -15.13 -25.21 -5.67
CA ARG A 268 -16.49 -25.66 -5.98
C ARG A 268 -17.01 -25.09 -7.30
N ASN A 269 -16.70 -23.84 -7.58
CA ASN A 269 -17.08 -23.17 -8.81
C ASN A 269 -15.93 -22.30 -9.30
N ARG A 270 -15.24 -22.75 -10.35
CA ARG A 270 -14.13 -22.01 -10.97
C ARG A 270 -14.51 -20.62 -11.48
N TYR A 271 -15.80 -20.36 -11.68
CA TYR A 271 -16.32 -19.07 -12.12
C TYR A 271 -16.63 -18.12 -10.95
N ALA A 272 -16.65 -18.59 -9.70
CA ALA A 272 -16.83 -17.78 -8.51
C ALA A 272 -15.51 -17.09 -8.10
N SER A 273 -14.88 -16.41 -9.05
CA SER A 273 -13.56 -15.79 -8.89
C SER A 273 -13.59 -14.34 -8.41
N GLY A 274 -14.78 -13.73 -8.34
CA GLY A 274 -14.94 -12.29 -8.08
C GLY A 274 -14.56 -11.85 -6.68
N TYR A 275 -14.51 -12.75 -5.70
CA TYR A 275 -14.04 -12.43 -4.35
C TYR A 275 -12.51 -12.30 -4.30
N LEU A 276 -11.81 -13.12 -3.52
CA LEU A 276 -10.36 -12.97 -3.35
C LEU A 276 -9.54 -13.48 -4.55
N ALA A 277 -10.04 -14.46 -5.30
CA ALA A 277 -9.23 -15.24 -6.23
C ALA A 277 -8.70 -14.44 -7.44
N LEU A 278 -9.57 -13.64 -8.09
CA LEU A 278 -9.16 -12.82 -9.23
C LEU A 278 -8.29 -11.63 -8.79
N PRO A 279 -8.67 -10.82 -7.78
CA PRO A 279 -7.81 -9.74 -7.30
C PRO A 279 -6.46 -10.23 -6.79
N LEU A 280 -6.39 -11.37 -6.09
CA LEU A 280 -5.12 -11.92 -5.62
C LEU A 280 -4.23 -12.40 -6.79
N ALA A 281 -4.82 -12.89 -7.88
CA ALA A 281 -4.06 -13.23 -9.08
C ALA A 281 -3.50 -11.99 -9.79
N VAL A 282 -4.29 -10.92 -9.87
CA VAL A 282 -3.84 -9.59 -10.37
C VAL A 282 -2.72 -9.04 -9.49
N TRP A 283 -2.86 -9.15 -8.16
CA TRP A 283 -1.81 -8.75 -7.22
C TRP A 283 -0.53 -9.58 -7.40
N GLN A 284 -0.63 -10.90 -7.54
CA GLN A 284 0.54 -11.75 -7.83
C GLN A 284 1.22 -11.39 -9.15
N PHE A 285 0.45 -10.97 -10.16
CA PHE A 285 0.99 -10.43 -11.40
C PHE A 285 1.75 -9.14 -11.16
N ALA A 286 1.16 -8.18 -10.43
CA ALA A 286 1.80 -6.91 -10.07
C ALA A 286 3.11 -7.11 -9.28
N CYS A 287 3.14 -8.08 -8.35
CA CYS A 287 4.33 -8.44 -7.59
C CYS A 287 5.40 -9.22 -8.39
N LYS A 288 5.17 -9.45 -9.71
CA LYS A 288 6.06 -10.24 -10.57
C LYS A 288 6.36 -11.64 -10.01
N SER A 289 5.37 -12.24 -9.33
CA SER A 289 5.48 -13.58 -8.74
C SER A 289 5.84 -14.59 -9.82
N HIS A 290 6.62 -15.61 -9.48
CA HIS A 290 7.05 -16.61 -10.46
C HIS A 290 5.84 -17.38 -11.02
N VAL A 291 5.89 -17.78 -12.29
CA VAL A 291 4.76 -18.47 -12.94
C VAL A 291 4.36 -19.76 -12.22
N ASP A 292 5.34 -20.47 -11.66
CA ASP A 292 5.08 -21.72 -10.92
C ASP A 292 4.40 -21.47 -9.58
N GLU A 293 4.72 -20.37 -8.91
CA GLU A 293 4.05 -19.95 -7.68
C GLU A 293 2.56 -19.66 -7.97
N LYS A 294 2.29 -18.89 -9.03
CA LYS A 294 0.90 -18.62 -9.48
C LYS A 294 0.16 -19.92 -9.83
N ARG A 295 0.82 -20.87 -10.49
CA ARG A 295 0.24 -22.19 -10.82
C ARG A 295 -0.08 -23.00 -9.57
N ILE A 296 0.80 -23.01 -8.57
CA ILE A 296 0.58 -23.71 -7.30
C ILE A 296 -0.60 -23.09 -6.56
N PHE A 297 -0.62 -21.77 -6.41
CA PHE A 297 -1.71 -21.07 -5.73
C PHE A 297 -3.06 -21.24 -6.43
N SER A 298 -3.06 -21.28 -7.76
CA SER A 298 -4.28 -21.57 -8.51
C SER A 298 -4.81 -22.98 -8.26
N ARG A 299 -3.93 -23.97 -8.13
CA ARG A 299 -4.31 -25.35 -7.76
C ARG A 299 -4.81 -25.47 -6.32
N PHE A 300 -4.32 -24.64 -5.41
CA PHE A 300 -4.86 -24.54 -4.04
C PHE A 300 -6.21 -23.79 -3.99
N GLY A 301 -6.71 -23.29 -5.11
CA GLY A 301 -7.94 -22.50 -5.17
C GLY A 301 -7.79 -21.08 -4.61
N LEU A 302 -6.56 -20.63 -4.32
CA LEU A 302 -6.30 -19.33 -3.72
C LEU A 302 -6.32 -18.20 -4.75
N THR A 303 -5.96 -18.49 -6.00
CA THR A 303 -5.94 -17.53 -7.11
C THR A 303 -6.54 -18.14 -8.38
N VAL A 304 -6.91 -17.29 -9.34
CA VAL A 304 -7.16 -17.76 -10.72
C VAL A 304 -5.84 -18.01 -11.46
N HIS A 305 -5.91 -18.68 -12.60
CA HIS A 305 -4.74 -18.95 -13.43
C HIS A 305 -4.15 -17.65 -14.02
N ASP A 306 -2.83 -17.62 -14.27
CA ASP A 306 -2.12 -16.44 -14.81
C ASP A 306 -2.73 -15.93 -16.13
N THR A 307 -3.19 -16.84 -17.00
CA THR A 307 -3.89 -16.45 -18.24
C THR A 307 -5.19 -15.70 -17.99
N THR A 308 -5.92 -16.06 -16.92
CA THR A 308 -7.16 -15.37 -16.53
C THR A 308 -6.84 -14.00 -15.93
N ALA A 309 -5.77 -13.89 -15.13
CA ALA A 309 -5.31 -12.61 -14.60
C ALA A 309 -4.87 -11.67 -15.73
N ARG A 310 -4.14 -12.16 -16.75
CA ARG A 310 -3.75 -11.36 -17.92
C ARG A 310 -4.96 -10.90 -18.74
N ALA A 311 -5.87 -11.83 -19.08
CA ALA A 311 -7.09 -11.46 -19.79
C ALA A 311 -7.91 -10.41 -19.04
N CYS A 312 -7.92 -10.49 -17.70
CA CYS A 312 -8.53 -9.48 -16.84
C CYS A 312 -7.82 -8.13 -16.99
N LEU A 313 -6.49 -8.10 -16.90
CA LEU A 313 -5.70 -6.88 -17.09
C LEU A 313 -5.92 -6.25 -18.47
N ASP A 314 -6.01 -7.07 -19.52
CA ASP A 314 -6.32 -6.59 -20.87
C ASP A 314 -7.70 -5.90 -20.87
N SER A 315 -8.72 -6.56 -20.34
CA SER A 315 -10.08 -5.98 -20.27
C SER A 315 -10.15 -4.73 -19.40
N LEU A 316 -9.42 -4.68 -18.28
CA LEU A 316 -9.34 -3.49 -17.42
C LEU A 316 -8.69 -2.31 -18.17
N THR A 317 -7.70 -2.62 -19.00
CA THR A 317 -7.01 -1.63 -19.83
C THR A 317 -7.94 -1.12 -20.92
N ASP A 318 -8.62 -2.01 -21.64
CA ASP A 318 -9.56 -1.66 -22.70
C ASP A 318 -10.69 -0.75 -22.18
N THR A 319 -11.36 -1.15 -21.09
CA THR A 319 -12.42 -0.33 -20.48
C THR A 319 -11.90 1.01 -19.93
N GLY A 320 -10.67 1.03 -19.40
CA GLY A 320 -10.04 2.26 -18.94
C GLY A 320 -9.72 3.22 -20.08
N LEU A 321 -9.16 2.69 -21.18
CA LEU A 321 -8.86 3.45 -22.40
C LEU A 321 -10.14 3.98 -23.04
N GLU A 322 -11.21 3.19 -23.13
CA GLU A 322 -12.51 3.65 -23.65
C GLU A 322 -13.06 4.85 -22.86
N LYS A 323 -13.05 4.76 -21.52
CA LYS A 323 -13.48 5.87 -20.64
C LYS A 323 -12.61 7.12 -20.82
N MET A 324 -11.29 6.94 -20.94
CA MET A 324 -10.35 8.04 -21.17
C MET A 324 -10.59 8.70 -22.54
N CYS A 325 -10.70 7.92 -23.61
CA CYS A 325 -10.98 8.43 -24.96
C CYS A 325 -12.31 9.18 -25.02
N GLN A 326 -13.35 8.68 -24.33
CA GLN A 326 -14.61 9.40 -24.19
C GLN A 326 -14.41 10.75 -23.48
N SER A 327 -13.70 10.76 -22.35
CA SER A 327 -13.37 11.99 -21.62
C SER A 327 -12.61 12.99 -22.49
N ILE A 328 -11.63 12.53 -23.26
CA ILE A 328 -10.87 13.36 -24.21
C ILE A 328 -11.79 13.95 -25.28
N ALA A 329 -12.66 13.14 -25.89
CA ALA A 329 -13.62 13.61 -26.90
C ALA A 329 -14.55 14.70 -26.35
N GLU A 330 -15.09 14.52 -25.15
CA GLU A 330 -15.92 15.51 -24.47
C GLU A 330 -15.15 16.81 -24.17
N GLY A 331 -13.85 16.72 -23.87
CA GLY A 331 -12.97 17.88 -23.70
C GLY A 331 -12.73 18.63 -25.00
N ILE A 332 -12.43 17.91 -26.08
CA ILE A 332 -12.21 18.49 -27.41
C ILE A 332 -13.44 19.23 -27.91
N GLU A 333 -14.65 18.70 -27.68
CA GLU A 333 -15.91 19.39 -28.01
C GLU A 333 -16.06 20.74 -27.29
N ARG A 334 -15.44 20.89 -26.11
CA ARG A 334 -15.37 22.16 -25.36
C ARG A 334 -14.16 23.02 -25.72
N GLY A 335 -13.26 22.55 -26.60
CA GLY A 335 -12.00 23.20 -26.90
C GLY A 335 -10.99 23.14 -25.74
N GLU A 336 -11.05 22.08 -24.93
CA GLU A 336 -10.22 21.87 -23.74
C GLU A 336 -9.38 20.60 -23.88
N MET A 337 -8.11 20.66 -23.45
CA MET A 337 -7.29 19.47 -23.27
C MET A 337 -7.43 18.98 -21.83
N LEU A 338 -8.02 17.79 -21.65
CA LEU A 338 -8.26 17.22 -20.33
C LEU A 338 -7.20 16.20 -19.89
N TRP A 339 -6.36 15.72 -20.80
CA TRP A 339 -5.37 14.70 -20.48
C TRP A 339 -4.00 15.08 -21.04
N GLN A 340 -2.96 14.77 -20.27
CA GLN A 340 -1.57 14.78 -20.73
C GLN A 340 -1.00 13.36 -20.59
N TYR A 341 0.21 13.11 -21.08
CA TYR A 341 0.89 11.85 -20.81
C TYR A 341 2.36 12.06 -20.45
N THR A 342 2.83 11.24 -19.53
CA THR A 342 4.25 11.12 -19.18
C THR A 342 4.75 9.80 -19.73
N LEU A 343 5.88 9.84 -20.44
CA LEU A 343 6.53 8.66 -20.99
C LEU A 343 7.92 8.46 -20.40
N ASP A 344 8.38 7.22 -20.39
CA ASP A 344 9.74 6.85 -19.99
C ASP A 344 10.18 5.60 -20.75
N ASN A 345 11.49 5.38 -20.78
CA ASN A 345 12.11 4.20 -21.36
C ASN A 345 11.83 2.97 -20.50
N VAL A 346 11.39 1.89 -21.13
CA VAL A 346 11.31 0.57 -20.49
C VAL A 346 12.36 -0.36 -21.04
N GLN A 347 13.20 -0.85 -20.14
CA GLN A 347 14.30 -1.73 -20.46
C GLN A 347 14.18 -3.05 -19.71
N GLN A 348 14.26 -4.16 -20.42
CA GLN A 348 14.31 -5.49 -19.84
C GLN A 348 15.54 -6.24 -20.34
N PHE A 349 16.46 -6.52 -19.42
CA PHE A 349 17.60 -7.38 -19.71
C PHE A 349 17.19 -8.86 -19.62
N CYS A 350 16.94 -9.48 -20.77
CA CYS A 350 16.61 -10.88 -20.88
C CYS A 350 17.88 -11.73 -20.83
N ARG A 351 18.28 -12.12 -19.61
CA ARG A 351 19.42 -13.04 -19.40
C ARG A 351 19.12 -14.42 -19.97
N GLN A 352 19.98 -14.92 -20.85
CA GLN A 352 19.95 -16.30 -21.31
C GLN A 352 20.56 -17.21 -20.25
N ARG A 353 19.71 -18.03 -19.61
CA ARG A 353 20.16 -19.02 -18.62
C ARG A 353 20.62 -20.33 -19.27
N ASP A 354 20.35 -20.51 -20.56
CA ASP A 354 20.73 -21.70 -21.32
C ASP A 354 22.04 -21.42 -22.06
N LEU A 355 23.12 -22.07 -21.63
CA LEU A 355 24.49 -21.87 -22.13
C LEU A 355 24.75 -22.46 -23.52
N ARG A 356 23.71 -22.82 -24.28
CA ARG A 356 23.85 -23.32 -25.65
C ARG A 356 24.38 -22.24 -26.58
N LEU A 357 25.23 -22.66 -27.52
CA LEU A 357 25.84 -21.80 -28.54
C LEU A 357 24.77 -20.98 -29.28
N GLY A 358 25.02 -19.67 -29.46
CA GLY A 358 24.16 -18.76 -30.20
C GLY A 358 23.06 -18.07 -29.38
N ARG A 359 22.96 -18.34 -28.06
CA ARG A 359 22.07 -17.58 -27.17
C ARG A 359 22.87 -16.52 -26.41
N GLN A 360 22.55 -15.27 -26.68
CA GLN A 360 23.14 -14.11 -26.00
C GLN A 360 22.08 -13.39 -25.19
N ASP A 361 22.51 -12.70 -24.14
CA ASP A 361 21.65 -11.79 -23.39
C ASP A 361 21.11 -10.72 -24.34
N ILE A 362 19.81 -10.46 -24.26
CA ILE A 362 19.14 -9.46 -25.11
C ILE A 362 18.61 -8.35 -24.21
N LEU A 363 19.03 -7.12 -24.46
CA LEU A 363 18.37 -5.94 -23.90
C LEU A 363 17.17 -5.60 -24.77
N LYS A 364 15.97 -5.84 -24.26
CA LYS A 364 14.74 -5.33 -24.88
C LYS A 364 14.54 -3.89 -24.42
N VAL A 365 14.36 -2.99 -25.38
CA VAL A 365 14.12 -1.56 -25.17
C VAL A 365 12.77 -1.23 -25.76
N GLY A 366 12.04 -0.34 -25.11
CA GLY A 366 10.76 0.19 -25.57
C GLY A 366 10.40 1.46 -24.80
N CYS A 367 9.20 1.98 -25.05
CA CYS A 367 8.65 3.11 -24.30
C CYS A 367 7.35 2.69 -23.61
N ALA A 368 7.12 3.23 -22.41
CA ALA A 368 5.84 3.17 -21.73
C ALA A 368 5.35 4.58 -21.46
N ALA A 369 4.04 4.76 -21.43
CA ALA A 369 3.44 6.03 -21.07
C ALA A 369 2.26 5.84 -20.12
N THR A 370 2.00 6.86 -19.32
CA THR A 370 0.82 6.97 -18.45
C THR A 370 0.13 8.27 -18.78
N ALA A 371 -1.13 8.19 -19.19
CA ALA A 371 -1.98 9.36 -19.33
C ALA A 371 -2.47 9.81 -17.95
N ILE A 372 -2.53 11.12 -17.76
CA ILE A 372 -2.83 11.79 -16.49
C ILE A 372 -3.94 12.80 -16.77
N LEU A 373 -5.04 12.70 -16.03
CA LEU A 373 -6.13 13.66 -16.09
C LEU A 373 -5.63 15.02 -15.54
N LEU A 374 -5.91 16.07 -16.29
CA LEU A 374 -5.63 17.44 -15.94
C LEU A 374 -6.81 18.03 -15.17
N GLU A 375 -6.59 18.33 -13.90
CA GLU A 375 -7.56 18.96 -13.02
C GLU A 375 -7.26 20.47 -12.92
N ASP A 376 -8.29 21.27 -12.61
CA ASP A 376 -8.18 22.72 -12.34
C ASP A 376 -7.46 23.55 -13.42
N CYS A 377 -7.63 23.16 -14.69
CA CYS A 377 -7.06 23.90 -15.82
C CYS A 377 -7.88 25.15 -16.14
N ALA A 378 -7.21 26.30 -16.27
CA ALA A 378 -7.86 27.53 -16.66
C ALA A 378 -8.44 27.41 -18.09
N PRO A 379 -9.62 28.01 -18.36
CA PRO A 379 -10.20 28.00 -19.71
C PRO A 379 -9.21 28.56 -20.74
N GLY A 380 -9.02 27.82 -21.84
CA GLY A 380 -8.08 28.21 -22.91
C GLY A 380 -6.59 28.03 -22.59
N ALA A 381 -6.22 27.41 -21.46
CA ALA A 381 -4.81 27.16 -21.10
C ALA A 381 -4.01 26.41 -22.17
N PHE A 382 -4.68 25.59 -22.99
CA PHE A 382 -4.08 24.79 -24.06
C PHE A 382 -4.41 25.32 -25.46
N ASN A 383 -4.70 26.61 -25.60
CA ASN A 383 -4.99 27.21 -26.91
C ASN A 383 -3.71 27.37 -27.75
N LEU A 384 -3.65 26.68 -28.90
CA LEU A 384 -2.51 26.72 -29.80
C LEU A 384 -2.27 28.11 -30.40
N GLN A 385 -3.33 28.81 -30.79
CA GLN A 385 -3.21 30.11 -31.45
C GLN A 385 -2.66 31.18 -30.49
N ASP A 386 -3.08 31.19 -29.22
CA ASP A 386 -2.51 32.07 -28.21
C ASP A 386 -1.01 31.81 -28.03
N HIS A 387 -0.61 30.53 -27.95
CA HIS A 387 0.80 30.15 -27.87
C HIS A 387 1.61 30.63 -29.08
N LEU A 388 1.11 30.39 -30.31
CA LEU A 388 1.78 30.84 -31.53
C LEU A 388 1.87 32.38 -31.59
N ASN A 389 0.82 33.09 -31.21
CA ASN A 389 0.82 34.56 -31.15
C ASN A 389 1.90 35.08 -30.19
N ARG A 390 2.05 34.46 -29.01
CA ARG A 390 3.11 34.81 -28.05
C ARG A 390 4.51 34.48 -28.58
N MET A 391 4.68 33.36 -29.28
CA MET A 391 5.94 33.02 -29.93
C MET A 391 6.34 34.05 -30.98
N VAL A 392 5.39 34.52 -31.79
CA VAL A 392 5.61 35.55 -32.82
C VAL A 392 6.06 36.87 -32.23
N LYS A 393 5.55 37.25 -31.04
CA LYS A 393 5.99 38.47 -30.34
C LYS A 393 7.45 38.40 -29.89
N GLN A 394 8.03 37.21 -29.77
CA GLN A 394 9.41 36.99 -29.34
C GLN A 394 9.76 37.69 -28.02
N GLU A 395 8.79 37.80 -27.08
CA GLU A 395 8.96 38.50 -25.79
C GLU A 395 10.15 37.95 -24.97
N ARG A 396 10.50 36.67 -25.19
CA ARG A 396 11.62 35.99 -24.53
C ARG A 396 12.97 36.12 -25.25
N LYS A 397 13.06 36.87 -26.35
CA LYS A 397 14.31 37.02 -27.12
C LYS A 397 15.42 37.70 -26.32
N GLU A 398 15.05 38.60 -25.43
CA GLU A 398 15.96 39.38 -24.58
C GLU A 398 16.16 38.74 -23.20
N MET A 399 15.55 37.58 -22.95
CA MET A 399 15.68 36.85 -21.70
C MET A 399 17.12 36.36 -21.52
N THR A 400 17.77 36.82 -20.47
CA THR A 400 19.12 36.45 -20.06
C THR A 400 19.08 35.54 -18.83
N THR A 401 20.18 34.85 -18.53
CA THR A 401 20.32 34.09 -17.27
C THR A 401 20.14 34.99 -16.06
N GLU A 402 20.62 36.23 -16.11
CA GLU A 402 20.43 37.22 -15.06
C GLU A 402 18.95 37.58 -14.88
N SER A 403 18.22 37.81 -15.98
CA SER A 403 16.78 38.07 -15.90
C SER A 403 16.00 36.89 -15.30
N LEU A 404 16.40 35.65 -15.60
CA LEU A 404 15.80 34.46 -15.00
C LEU A 404 16.15 34.33 -13.52
N TYR A 405 17.40 34.64 -13.14
CA TYR A 405 17.83 34.67 -11.75
C TYR A 405 17.03 35.69 -10.94
N LEU A 406 16.80 36.89 -11.50
CA LEU A 406 16.03 37.95 -10.87
C LEU A 406 14.51 37.69 -10.86
N ASP A 407 14.01 36.81 -11.73
CA ASP A 407 12.61 36.36 -11.74
C ASP A 407 12.31 35.32 -10.64
N ILE A 408 13.35 34.74 -10.03
CA ILE A 408 13.19 33.83 -8.90
C ILE A 408 12.79 34.63 -7.66
N ASP A 409 11.73 34.16 -7.01
CA ASP A 409 11.24 34.65 -5.73
C ASP A 409 12.17 34.18 -4.59
N TRP A 410 13.35 34.80 -4.51
CA TRP A 410 14.39 34.46 -3.55
C TRP A 410 13.93 34.64 -2.11
N ASP A 411 13.10 35.65 -1.84
CA ASP A 411 12.55 35.87 -0.50
C ASP A 411 11.69 34.70 -0.06
N TYR A 412 10.79 34.21 -0.92
CA TYR A 412 10.01 33.01 -0.65
C TYR A 412 10.90 31.78 -0.43
N ILE A 413 11.90 31.54 -1.28
CA ILE A 413 12.82 30.40 -1.14
C ILE A 413 13.57 30.48 0.19
N HIS A 414 14.07 31.65 0.57
CA HIS A 414 14.78 31.86 1.83
C HIS A 414 13.85 31.66 3.04
N GLU A 415 12.62 32.15 2.99
CA GLU A 415 11.62 31.95 4.04
C GLU A 415 11.25 30.47 4.21
N LEU A 416 11.03 29.76 3.11
CA LEU A 416 10.71 28.33 3.13
C LEU A 416 11.89 27.49 3.62
N THR A 417 13.11 27.85 3.21
CA THR A 417 14.35 27.22 3.71
C THR A 417 14.49 27.46 5.22
N ALA A 418 14.22 28.69 5.68
CA ALA A 418 14.27 29.03 7.10
C ALA A 418 13.23 28.22 7.90
N LEU A 419 12.02 28.02 7.36
CA LEU A 419 11.00 27.17 7.97
C LEU A 419 11.47 25.71 8.09
N HIS A 420 12.14 25.16 7.06
CA HIS A 420 12.79 23.85 7.15
C HIS A 420 13.88 23.79 8.22
N TRP A 421 14.69 24.83 8.38
CA TRP A 421 15.72 24.88 9.41
C TRP A 421 15.13 24.92 10.82
N VAL A 422 14.02 25.63 11.02
CA VAL A 422 13.27 25.61 12.29
C VAL A 422 12.69 24.22 12.54
N ARG A 423 12.11 23.58 11.51
CA ARG A 423 11.58 22.22 11.63
C ARG A 423 12.65 21.23 12.10
N ILE A 424 13.84 21.25 11.51
CA ILE A 424 14.97 20.40 11.90
C ILE A 424 15.32 20.61 13.38
N LEU A 425 15.42 21.87 13.83
CA LEU A 425 15.71 22.20 15.22
C LEU A 425 14.63 21.68 16.18
N VAL A 426 13.35 21.88 15.84
CA VAL A 426 12.17 21.49 16.64
C VAL A 426 11.98 19.96 16.69
N GLU A 427 12.35 19.25 15.64
CA GLU A 427 12.35 17.78 15.62
C GLU A 427 13.50 17.22 16.47
N PHE A 428 14.69 17.85 16.41
CA PHE A 428 15.88 17.43 17.14
C PHE A 428 15.81 17.72 18.65
N LEU A 429 15.30 18.88 19.05
CA LEU A 429 15.23 19.32 20.46
C LEU A 429 13.91 18.94 21.13
N PRO A 430 13.90 18.03 22.13
CA PRO A 430 12.68 17.67 22.84
C PRO A 430 11.98 18.85 23.52
N GLN A 431 12.76 19.85 23.97
CA GLN A 431 12.25 21.05 24.65
C GLN A 431 11.37 21.91 23.73
N LEU A 432 11.57 21.83 22.41
CA LEU A 432 10.79 22.58 21.42
C LEU A 432 9.66 21.75 20.80
N ALA A 433 9.44 20.51 21.23
CA ALA A 433 8.45 19.62 20.63
C ALA A 433 7.02 20.18 20.63
N PHE A 434 6.70 21.10 21.54
CA PHE A 434 5.40 21.79 21.58
C PHE A 434 5.14 22.68 20.35
N LEU A 435 6.19 23.13 19.65
CA LEU A 435 6.09 23.96 18.44
C LEU A 435 5.88 23.15 17.15
N ARG A 436 5.93 21.82 17.18
CA ARG A 436 5.82 20.98 15.96
C ARG A 436 4.53 21.27 15.20
N LYS A 437 3.43 21.39 15.93
CA LYS A 437 2.10 21.70 15.36
C LYS A 437 2.08 23.08 14.72
N ASP A 438 2.69 24.07 15.36
CA ASP A 438 2.76 25.44 14.84
C ASP A 438 3.60 25.48 13.54
N VAL A 439 4.71 24.76 13.48
CA VAL A 439 5.55 24.63 12.27
C VAL A 439 4.76 23.99 11.12
N GLU A 440 4.05 22.90 11.38
CA GLU A 440 3.19 22.23 10.38
C GLU A 440 2.07 23.15 9.89
N GLU A 441 1.45 23.92 10.78
CA GLU A 441 0.42 24.91 10.41
C GLU A 441 0.99 26.00 9.50
N ILE A 442 2.23 26.44 9.71
CA ILE A 442 2.88 27.45 8.85
C ILE A 442 3.17 26.88 7.46
N PHE A 443 3.63 25.63 7.34
CA PHE A 443 3.80 24.96 6.04
C PHE A 443 2.48 24.89 5.24
N HIS A 444 1.34 24.91 5.92
CA HIS A 444 0.02 24.87 5.31
C HIS A 444 -0.68 26.24 5.24
N SER A 445 0.03 27.32 5.60
CA SER A 445 -0.50 28.68 5.50
C SER A 445 -0.56 29.16 4.04
N GLU A 446 -1.46 30.12 3.77
CA GLU A 446 -1.58 30.74 2.44
C GLU A 446 -0.28 31.40 1.96
N ARG A 447 0.62 31.81 2.88
CA ARG A 447 1.91 32.40 2.55
C ARG A 447 2.92 31.38 2.02
N MET A 448 2.92 30.17 2.58
CA MET A 448 3.88 29.10 2.24
C MET A 448 3.36 28.14 1.18
N THR A 449 2.11 28.29 0.77
CA THR A 449 1.42 27.42 -0.17
C THR A 449 1.18 28.18 -1.47
N LYS A 450 1.72 27.73 -2.60
CA LYS A 450 1.53 28.36 -3.93
C LYS A 450 0.47 27.64 -4.77
N ARG A 451 0.52 26.31 -4.86
CA ARG A 451 -0.44 25.46 -5.61
C ARG A 451 -0.53 24.07 -4.98
N ARG A 452 -1.34 23.96 -3.93
CA ARG A 452 -1.59 22.67 -3.26
C ARG A 452 -2.66 21.88 -3.96
N LEU A 453 -2.38 20.61 -4.22
CA LEU A 453 -3.42 19.67 -4.59
C LEU A 453 -4.41 19.49 -3.44
N PRO A 454 -5.71 19.31 -3.73
CA PRO A 454 -6.70 19.01 -2.70
C PRO A 454 -6.29 17.78 -1.88
N PRO A 455 -6.45 17.78 -0.54
CA PRO A 455 -5.99 16.68 0.32
C PRO A 455 -6.67 15.34 0.01
N ASP A 456 -7.90 15.37 -0.51
CA ASP A 456 -8.65 14.18 -0.95
C ASP A 456 -8.53 13.92 -2.46
N GLY A 457 -7.83 14.80 -3.18
CA GLY A 457 -7.62 14.72 -4.62
C GLY A 457 -6.70 13.55 -4.95
N LYS A 458 -7.21 12.59 -5.73
CA LYS A 458 -6.40 11.49 -6.26
C LYS A 458 -6.27 11.71 -7.75
N THR A 459 -5.02 11.90 -8.20
CA THR A 459 -4.71 11.98 -9.62
C THR A 459 -5.25 10.76 -10.35
N VAL A 460 -6.14 11.00 -11.31
CA VAL A 460 -6.65 9.94 -12.18
C VAL A 460 -5.60 9.66 -13.25
N VAL A 461 -5.21 8.40 -13.34
CA VAL A 461 -4.19 7.93 -14.29
C VAL A 461 -4.71 6.75 -15.10
N GLN A 462 -4.29 6.69 -16.36
CA GLN A 462 -4.58 5.59 -17.27
C GLN A 462 -3.27 5.13 -17.92
N PRO A 463 -2.78 3.93 -17.63
CA PRO A 463 -1.63 3.36 -18.34
C PRO A 463 -1.93 3.21 -19.82
N LEU A 464 -0.98 3.61 -20.66
CA LEU A 464 -1.01 3.38 -22.10
C LEU A 464 -0.23 2.11 -22.44
N GLY A 465 -0.62 1.43 -23.52
CA GLY A 465 0.06 0.27 -24.05
C GLY A 465 1.49 0.60 -24.47
N THR A 466 2.46 -0.21 -24.04
CA THR A 466 3.88 -0.01 -24.36
C THR A 466 4.16 -0.27 -25.84
N ASN A 467 5.14 0.45 -26.41
CA ASN A 467 5.65 0.19 -27.75
C ASN A 467 7.15 -0.15 -27.74
N ALA A 468 7.64 -0.72 -28.84
CA ALA A 468 9.04 -1.16 -28.98
C ALA A 468 9.96 -0.05 -29.50
N GLU A 469 9.51 1.20 -29.48
CA GLU A 469 10.24 2.33 -30.02
C GLU A 469 11.37 2.75 -29.10
N ARG A 470 12.42 3.31 -29.70
CA ARG A 470 13.58 3.84 -28.98
C ARG A 470 13.46 5.33 -28.82
N GLU A 471 13.09 5.73 -27.64
CA GLU A 471 12.96 7.12 -27.20
C GLU A 471 14.15 8.03 -27.53
N THR A 472 15.38 7.51 -27.44
CA THR A 472 16.60 8.30 -27.67
C THR A 472 16.81 8.66 -29.14
N GLU A 473 16.21 7.90 -30.05
CA GLU A 473 16.27 8.11 -31.49
C GLU A 473 15.13 9.07 -31.90
N THR A 474 15.43 10.13 -32.64
CA THR A 474 14.43 11.14 -33.03
C THR A 474 13.21 10.53 -33.74
N GLN A 475 13.43 9.57 -34.65
CA GLN A 475 12.34 8.87 -35.34
C GLN A 475 11.59 7.92 -34.40
N GLY A 476 12.30 7.26 -33.48
CA GLY A 476 11.70 6.37 -32.48
C GLY A 476 10.77 7.14 -31.54
N MET A 477 11.24 8.25 -30.98
CA MET A 477 10.40 9.14 -30.17
C MET A 477 9.16 9.63 -30.93
N MET A 478 9.32 10.05 -32.20
CA MET A 478 8.19 10.51 -33.01
C MET A 478 7.12 9.41 -33.16
N ARG A 479 7.53 8.18 -33.48
CA ARG A 479 6.61 7.04 -33.59
C ARG A 479 6.00 6.67 -32.25
N ALA A 480 6.76 6.74 -31.15
CA ALA A 480 6.26 6.46 -29.82
C ALA A 480 5.15 7.46 -29.43
N MET A 481 5.37 8.75 -29.65
CA MET A 481 4.38 9.80 -29.36
C MET A 481 3.11 9.62 -30.18
N LEU A 482 3.23 9.40 -31.50
CA LEU A 482 2.07 9.20 -32.37
C LEU A 482 1.28 7.92 -32.00
N ASP A 483 1.96 6.88 -31.55
CA ASP A 483 1.32 5.66 -31.05
C ASP A 483 0.53 5.94 -29.76
N PHE A 484 1.13 6.64 -28.78
CA PHE A 484 0.42 7.02 -27.54
C PHE A 484 -0.75 7.97 -27.80
N GLU A 485 -0.58 8.95 -28.68
CA GLU A 485 -1.66 9.87 -29.09
C GLU A 485 -2.79 9.12 -29.78
N ALA A 486 -2.49 8.16 -30.66
CA ALA A 486 -3.50 7.30 -31.28
C ALA A 486 -4.26 6.45 -30.25
N GLN A 487 -3.58 5.91 -29.24
CA GLN A 487 -4.22 5.19 -28.13
C GLN A 487 -5.15 6.08 -27.29
N MET A 488 -4.84 7.38 -27.20
CA MET A 488 -5.67 8.40 -26.57
C MET A 488 -6.83 8.89 -27.45
N GLY A 489 -6.96 8.38 -28.68
CA GLY A 489 -7.94 8.85 -29.66
C GLY A 489 -7.63 10.23 -30.24
N LEU A 490 -6.38 10.69 -30.12
CA LEU A 490 -5.91 11.96 -30.65
C LEU A 490 -5.39 11.76 -32.08
N ASP A 491 -5.91 12.57 -33.00
CA ASP A 491 -5.45 12.68 -34.38
C ASP A 491 -5.28 14.15 -34.80
N GLU A 492 -4.89 14.37 -36.06
CA GLU A 492 -4.67 15.70 -36.64
C GLU A 492 -5.90 16.62 -36.52
N LYS A 493 -7.12 16.06 -36.56
CA LYS A 493 -8.37 16.81 -36.48
C LYS A 493 -8.74 17.10 -35.02
N ALA A 494 -8.64 16.10 -34.15
CA ALA A 494 -8.89 16.21 -32.72
C ALA A 494 -7.98 17.27 -32.07
N MET A 495 -6.74 17.39 -32.55
CA MET A 495 -5.74 18.32 -32.04
C MET A 495 -5.75 19.70 -32.72
N GLU A 496 -6.71 19.97 -33.61
CA GLU A 496 -6.79 21.26 -34.29
C GLU A 496 -7.02 22.40 -33.27
N GLY A 497 -6.05 23.31 -33.17
CA GLY A 497 -6.12 24.46 -32.25
C GLY A 497 -5.79 24.15 -30.78
N LEU A 498 -5.42 22.91 -30.44
CA LEU A 498 -5.09 22.49 -29.07
C LEU A 498 -3.61 22.17 -28.89
N ILE A 499 -3.12 22.33 -27.66
CA ILE A 499 -1.76 21.98 -27.24
C ILE A 499 -1.78 20.65 -26.48
N ILE A 500 -0.79 19.80 -26.72
CA ILE A 500 -0.48 18.65 -25.88
C ILE A 500 0.86 18.84 -25.18
N THR A 501 0.97 18.36 -23.95
CA THR A 501 2.15 18.56 -23.08
C THR A 501 2.76 17.22 -22.65
N PRO A 502 3.40 16.49 -23.59
CA PRO A 502 4.07 15.24 -23.22
C PRO A 502 5.23 15.52 -22.29
N ARG A 503 5.44 14.62 -21.33
CA ARG A 503 6.51 14.71 -20.32
C ARG A 503 7.40 13.47 -20.35
N GLY A 504 8.58 13.59 -19.76
CA GLY A 504 9.52 12.49 -19.63
C GLY A 504 10.80 12.93 -18.92
N ASP A 505 11.87 12.17 -19.08
CA ASP A 505 13.19 12.53 -18.60
C ASP A 505 13.87 13.60 -19.48
N GLY A 506 15.06 14.05 -19.08
CA GLY A 506 15.80 15.08 -19.84
C GLY A 506 16.16 14.65 -21.28
N ALA A 507 16.43 13.37 -21.51
CA ALA A 507 16.71 12.84 -22.84
C ALA A 507 15.43 12.76 -23.69
N SER A 508 14.29 12.41 -23.10
CA SER A 508 12.97 12.45 -23.73
C SER A 508 12.69 13.84 -24.29
N ILE A 509 12.82 14.85 -23.42
CA ILE A 509 12.50 16.24 -23.73
C ILE A 509 13.43 16.74 -24.83
N ALA A 510 14.73 16.42 -24.77
CA ALA A 510 15.68 16.74 -25.83
C ALA A 510 15.33 16.05 -27.17
N ALA A 511 14.83 14.81 -27.16
CA ALA A 511 14.35 14.13 -28.36
C ALA A 511 13.10 14.80 -28.94
N MET A 512 12.13 15.18 -28.10
CA MET A 512 10.93 15.93 -28.52
C MET A 512 11.29 17.27 -29.17
N TRP A 513 12.22 18.03 -28.58
CA TRP A 513 12.70 19.29 -29.17
C TRP A 513 13.40 19.08 -30.52
N ARG A 514 14.16 18.00 -30.69
CA ARG A 514 14.77 17.64 -31.98
C ARG A 514 13.69 17.36 -33.03
N ILE A 515 12.63 16.63 -32.70
CA ILE A 515 11.50 16.38 -33.62
C ILE A 515 10.91 17.70 -34.10
N LYS A 516 10.56 18.60 -33.17
CA LYS A 516 10.01 19.93 -33.51
C LYS A 516 10.93 20.71 -34.43
N LYS A 517 12.24 20.69 -34.17
CA LYS A 517 13.23 21.37 -35.02
C LYS A 517 13.31 20.80 -36.42
N TYR A 518 13.26 19.48 -36.58
CA TYR A 518 13.35 18.84 -37.91
C TYR A 518 12.05 18.95 -38.71
N LEU A 519 10.89 18.96 -38.04
CA LEU A 519 9.58 19.01 -38.70
C LEU A 519 8.97 20.41 -38.76
N SER A 520 9.68 21.44 -38.29
CA SER A 520 9.15 22.81 -38.19
C SER A 520 8.68 23.40 -39.52
N ALA A 521 9.22 22.91 -40.65
CA ALA A 521 8.87 23.37 -41.99
C ALA A 521 7.54 22.77 -42.52
N HIS A 522 6.96 21.79 -41.84
CA HIS A 522 5.71 21.18 -42.26
C HIS A 522 4.54 22.18 -42.07
N PRO A 523 3.64 22.37 -43.05
CA PRO A 523 2.60 23.39 -42.98
C PRO A 523 1.50 23.09 -41.95
N ASN A 524 1.21 21.81 -41.70
CA ASN A 524 0.27 21.40 -40.66
C ASN A 524 0.94 21.39 -39.27
N HIS A 525 0.31 22.05 -38.29
CA HIS A 525 0.85 22.21 -36.93
C HIS A 525 1.04 20.90 -36.17
N TYR A 526 0.12 19.93 -36.34
CA TYR A 526 0.20 18.61 -35.71
C TYR A 526 1.37 17.79 -36.27
N LYS A 527 1.47 17.69 -37.59
CA LYS A 527 2.59 17.01 -38.28
C LYS A 527 3.94 17.70 -38.07
N ALA A 528 3.94 19.01 -37.82
CA ALA A 528 5.12 19.77 -37.45
C ALA A 528 5.49 19.66 -35.95
N PHE A 529 4.65 19.00 -35.14
CA PHE A 529 4.74 18.97 -33.68
C PHE A 529 4.78 20.37 -33.05
N GLN A 530 4.23 21.39 -33.72
CA GLN A 530 4.18 22.75 -33.20
C GLN A 530 3.22 22.84 -32.00
N ASN A 531 2.16 22.03 -32.01
CA ASN A 531 1.19 21.86 -30.94
C ASN A 531 1.69 21.03 -29.74
N CYS A 532 2.84 20.37 -29.87
CA CYS A 532 3.47 19.63 -28.78
C CYS A 532 4.36 20.57 -27.96
N VAL A 533 4.01 20.87 -26.71
CA VAL A 533 4.77 21.79 -25.84
C VAL A 533 5.27 21.02 -24.61
N PRO A 534 6.47 20.42 -24.65
CA PRO A 534 7.02 19.71 -23.50
C PRO A 534 7.35 20.72 -22.38
N PRO A 535 6.77 20.59 -21.17
CA PRO A 535 6.89 21.60 -20.11
C PRO A 535 8.25 21.56 -19.39
N GLY A 536 8.98 20.44 -19.47
CA GLY A 536 10.26 20.21 -18.81
C GLY A 536 10.41 18.75 -18.38
N PRO A 537 11.58 18.37 -17.81
CA PRO A 537 11.78 17.04 -17.24
C PRO A 537 10.84 16.80 -16.07
N GLU A 538 10.45 15.54 -15.88
CA GLU A 538 9.66 15.11 -14.73
C GLU A 538 10.38 15.37 -13.41
N ILE A 539 9.62 15.79 -12.39
CA ILE A 539 10.13 16.25 -11.09
C ILE A 539 11.06 15.22 -10.43
N TRP A 540 10.72 13.92 -10.57
CA TRP A 540 11.56 12.83 -10.08
C TRP A 540 12.97 12.86 -10.70
N HIS A 541 13.05 13.02 -12.02
CA HIS A 541 14.34 13.08 -12.72
C HIS A 541 15.10 14.36 -12.38
N THR A 542 14.40 15.47 -12.16
CA THR A 542 15.01 16.72 -11.66
C THR A 542 15.65 16.51 -10.30
N ARG A 543 14.94 15.88 -9.34
CA ARG A 543 15.48 15.57 -8.02
C ARG A 543 16.69 14.64 -8.07
N TRP A 544 16.67 13.62 -8.92
CA TRP A 544 17.81 12.71 -9.05
C TRP A 544 19.00 13.40 -9.73
N THR A 545 18.76 14.21 -10.75
CA THR A 545 19.81 14.99 -11.43
C THR A 545 20.47 15.97 -10.46
N GLN A 546 19.69 16.68 -9.66
CA GLN A 546 20.22 17.57 -8.62
C GLN A 546 21.05 16.79 -7.60
N LEU A 547 20.60 15.62 -7.16
CA LEU A 547 21.37 14.77 -6.25
C LEU A 547 22.71 14.31 -6.87
N ASN A 548 22.73 13.97 -8.17
CA ASN A 548 23.95 13.65 -8.91
C ASN A 548 24.89 14.88 -8.98
N SER A 549 24.35 16.06 -9.24
CA SER A 549 25.13 17.31 -9.28
C SER A 549 25.75 17.64 -7.92
N ILE A 550 24.96 17.62 -6.84
CA ILE A 550 25.45 17.82 -5.47
C ILE A 550 26.53 16.78 -5.14
N SER A 551 26.32 15.51 -5.53
CA SER A 551 27.29 14.45 -5.31
C SER A 551 28.60 14.70 -6.06
N ALA A 552 28.52 15.12 -7.32
CA ALA A 552 29.72 15.41 -8.12
C ALA A 552 30.50 16.60 -7.57
N ASN A 553 29.81 17.61 -7.04
CA ASN A 553 30.42 18.87 -6.60
C ASN A 553 30.91 18.83 -5.15
N CYS A 554 30.16 18.21 -4.23
CA CYS A 554 30.38 18.37 -2.79
C CYS A 554 31.05 17.17 -2.10
N TYR A 555 31.09 15.98 -2.72
CA TYR A 555 31.67 14.80 -2.04
C TYR A 555 33.20 14.83 -1.89
N GLY A 556 33.89 15.64 -2.70
CA GLY A 556 35.36 15.70 -2.74
C GLY A 556 36.01 14.35 -3.06
N ALA A 557 37.33 14.22 -2.87
CA ALA A 557 38.02 12.93 -2.95
C ALA A 557 37.78 12.07 -1.69
N ALA A 558 37.98 10.74 -1.77
CA ALA A 558 37.92 9.88 -0.58
C ALA A 558 39.01 10.23 0.44
N SER A 559 40.16 10.68 -0.05
CA SER A 559 41.29 11.17 0.73
C SER A 559 41.26 12.68 0.96
N ALA A 560 40.13 13.36 0.71
CA ALA A 560 40.02 14.82 0.87
C ALA A 560 40.55 15.24 2.25
N GLN A 561 41.30 16.33 2.31
CA GLN A 561 41.72 16.92 3.58
C GLN A 561 40.67 17.90 4.11
N ASP A 562 39.83 18.42 3.21
CA ASP A 562 38.69 19.28 3.53
C ASP A 562 37.73 18.57 4.52
N PRO A 563 37.52 19.14 5.72
CA PRO A 563 36.60 18.58 6.71
C PRO A 563 35.11 18.73 6.33
N PHE A 564 34.79 19.57 5.34
CA PHE A 564 33.43 19.79 4.85
C PHE A 564 33.07 18.94 3.63
N ALA A 565 34.05 18.33 2.97
CA ALA A 565 33.79 17.34 1.93
C ALA A 565 32.86 16.23 2.44
N LEU A 566 31.79 15.91 1.68
CA LEU A 566 30.79 14.92 2.13
C LEU A 566 31.36 13.51 2.30
N SER A 567 32.55 13.22 1.75
CA SER A 567 33.28 11.98 2.03
C SER A 567 33.67 11.83 3.51
N LYS A 568 33.96 12.94 4.20
CA LYS A 568 34.22 12.96 5.63
C LYS A 568 32.96 12.71 6.43
N SER A 569 31.87 13.40 6.08
CA SER A 569 30.56 13.17 6.68
C SER A 569 30.13 11.72 6.52
N ALA A 570 30.29 11.14 5.33
CA ALA A 570 30.00 9.74 5.06
C ALA A 570 30.84 8.79 5.94
N THR A 571 32.14 9.06 6.07
CA THR A 571 33.02 8.27 6.94
C THR A 571 32.60 8.37 8.41
N ALA A 572 32.25 9.56 8.88
CA ALA A 572 31.86 9.82 10.26
C ALA A 572 30.58 9.07 10.66
N VAL A 573 29.61 8.95 9.75
CA VAL A 573 28.33 8.24 10.01
C VAL A 573 28.35 6.78 9.57
N GLY A 574 29.46 6.27 9.04
CA GLY A 574 29.56 4.92 8.48
C GLY A 574 28.77 4.71 7.18
N ALA A 575 28.43 5.79 6.45
CA ALA A 575 27.79 5.70 5.15
C ALA A 575 28.80 5.37 4.05
N LYS A 576 28.40 4.51 3.11
CA LYS A 576 29.24 4.14 1.96
C LYS A 576 29.29 5.29 0.97
N ARG A 577 30.51 5.77 0.67
CA ARG A 577 30.75 6.70 -0.44
C ARG A 577 30.29 6.06 -1.77
N PRO A 578 29.54 6.78 -2.61
CA PRO A 578 29.15 6.29 -3.93
C PRO A 578 30.38 5.96 -4.78
N SER A 579 30.33 4.84 -5.50
CA SER A 579 31.41 4.44 -6.42
C SER A 579 31.51 5.36 -7.63
N ASP A 580 30.37 5.90 -8.08
CA ASP A 580 30.26 6.89 -9.14
C ASP A 580 29.50 8.10 -8.61
N LEU A 581 30.15 9.27 -8.60
CA LEU A 581 29.54 10.52 -8.14
C LEU A 581 28.66 11.18 -9.22
N LYS A 582 28.79 10.78 -10.49
CA LYS A 582 27.97 11.32 -11.59
C LYS A 582 26.64 10.59 -11.72
N LYS A 583 26.56 9.36 -11.22
CA LYS A 583 25.37 8.52 -11.27
C LYS A 583 25.22 7.77 -9.95
N VAL A 584 24.69 8.47 -8.96
CA VAL A 584 24.52 7.90 -7.63
C VAL A 584 23.28 7.02 -7.54
N ASP A 585 23.33 6.03 -6.65
CA ASP A 585 22.13 5.31 -6.21
C ASP A 585 21.27 6.27 -5.37
N PHE A 586 20.05 6.51 -5.82
CA PHE A 586 19.19 7.56 -5.29
C PHE A 586 18.91 7.37 -3.79
N TRP A 587 18.48 6.18 -3.35
CA TRP A 587 17.97 6.00 -1.99
C TRP A 587 19.04 6.06 -0.91
N PRO A 588 20.18 5.37 -1.03
CA PRO A 588 21.23 5.47 -0.03
C PRO A 588 21.84 6.88 0.04
N VAL A 589 22.00 7.54 -1.10
CA VAL A 589 22.65 8.86 -1.16
C VAL A 589 21.73 9.97 -0.68
N SER A 590 20.46 9.98 -1.09
CA SER A 590 19.49 10.97 -0.59
C SER A 590 19.35 10.92 0.93
N ARG A 591 19.29 9.72 1.53
CA ARG A 591 19.26 9.56 3.00
C ARG A 591 20.53 10.08 3.68
N SER A 592 21.69 9.76 3.11
CA SER A 592 22.97 10.21 3.66
C SER A 592 23.11 11.72 3.57
N MET A 593 22.76 12.31 2.42
CA MET A 593 22.79 13.77 2.22
C MET A 593 21.79 14.51 3.09
N ALA A 594 20.58 13.98 3.29
CA ALA A 594 19.61 14.56 4.21
C ALA A 594 20.17 14.59 5.64
N LEU A 595 20.76 13.48 6.10
CA LEU A 595 21.43 13.42 7.40
C LEU A 595 22.59 14.44 7.50
N PHE A 596 23.40 14.58 6.46
CA PHE A 596 24.50 15.57 6.44
C PHE A 596 23.94 16.98 6.53
N PHE A 597 22.93 17.30 5.73
CA PHE A 597 22.26 18.59 5.72
C PHE A 597 21.68 18.92 7.10
N GLU A 598 20.92 18.01 7.71
CA GLU A 598 20.35 18.19 9.04
C GLU A 598 21.43 18.42 10.10
N ALA A 599 22.51 17.63 10.09
CA ALA A 599 23.61 17.79 11.01
C ALA A 599 24.31 19.16 10.88
N ARG A 600 24.47 19.66 9.64
CA ARG A 600 25.09 20.96 9.36
C ARG A 600 24.19 22.13 9.76
N VAL A 601 22.88 22.01 9.50
CA VAL A 601 21.88 22.97 9.98
C VAL A 601 21.90 23.06 11.50
N LEU A 602 21.95 21.93 12.20
CA LEU A 602 22.08 21.90 13.66
C LEU A 602 23.41 22.51 14.13
N ASP A 603 24.52 22.29 13.42
CA ASP A 603 25.80 22.94 13.74
C ASP A 603 25.74 24.47 13.57
N CYS A 604 25.05 24.98 12.53
CA CYS A 604 24.78 26.41 12.38
C CYS A 604 23.97 26.97 13.56
N TRP A 605 22.95 26.25 14.03
CA TRP A 605 22.19 26.62 15.22
C TRP A 605 23.05 26.62 16.48
N ARG A 606 23.92 25.61 16.65
CA ARG A 606 24.87 25.51 17.76
C ARG A 606 25.79 26.73 17.82
N ILE A 607 26.36 27.11 16.67
CA ILE A 607 27.24 28.28 16.54
C ILE A 607 26.45 29.57 16.84
N PHE A 608 25.22 29.68 16.33
CA PHE A 608 24.37 30.86 16.55
C PHE A 608 24.00 31.08 18.02
N PHE A 609 23.67 30.00 18.74
CA PHE A 609 23.39 30.07 20.17
C PHE A 609 24.65 30.15 21.04
N GLY A 610 25.84 29.94 20.45
CA GLY A 610 27.11 29.98 21.18
C GLY A 610 27.24 28.85 22.20
N VAL A 611 26.70 27.66 21.89
CA VAL A 611 26.69 26.48 22.78
C VAL A 611 27.61 25.38 22.26
N GLU A 612 28.04 24.46 23.13
CA GLU A 612 28.86 23.31 22.72
C GLU A 612 27.99 22.11 22.31
N ASP A 613 26.90 21.86 23.02
CA ASP A 613 25.94 20.80 22.68
C ASP A 613 24.50 21.31 22.81
N LEU A 614 23.77 21.29 21.69
CA LEU A 614 22.38 21.72 21.60
C LEU A 614 21.45 20.93 22.53
N LEU A 615 21.71 19.66 22.81
CA LEU A 615 20.84 18.85 23.67
C LEU A 615 21.01 19.17 25.15
N THR A 616 22.24 19.52 25.58
CA THR A 616 22.56 19.78 26.99
C THR A 616 22.46 21.26 27.35
N ASP A 617 22.88 22.15 26.46
CA ASP A 617 23.13 23.55 26.75
C ASP A 617 21.99 24.45 26.26
N PHE A 618 21.12 23.95 25.39
CA PHE A 618 19.94 24.70 24.97
C PHE A 618 19.05 24.96 26.18
N PRO A 619 18.53 26.20 26.36
CA PRO A 619 17.97 26.63 27.63
C PRO A 619 16.93 25.65 28.19
N THR A 620 17.21 25.13 29.39
CA THR A 620 16.23 24.36 30.17
C THR A 620 15.23 25.30 30.85
N SER A 621 14.16 24.73 31.38
CA SER A 621 12.87 25.30 31.85
C SER A 621 12.87 26.62 32.67
N ASN A 622 14.05 27.14 33.05
CA ASN A 622 14.23 28.36 33.84
C ASN A 622 14.46 29.63 32.98
N SER A 623 14.64 29.48 31.66
CA SER A 623 14.71 30.58 30.70
C SER A 623 13.47 30.56 29.80
N PRO A 624 12.92 31.72 29.37
CA PRO A 624 11.80 31.73 28.43
C PRO A 624 12.24 31.08 27.11
N LEU A 625 11.59 29.97 26.76
CA LEU A 625 11.83 29.29 25.49
C LEU A 625 11.46 30.23 24.33
N PRO A 626 12.23 30.23 23.23
CA PRO A 626 11.97 31.10 22.09
C PRO A 626 10.61 30.78 21.47
N ARG A 627 9.91 31.84 21.04
CA ARG A 627 8.67 31.70 20.27
C ARG A 627 8.99 31.32 18.83
N ILE A 628 8.00 30.77 18.13
CA ILE A 628 8.14 30.39 16.73
C ILE A 628 8.61 31.55 15.85
N ASP A 629 8.09 32.76 16.04
CA ASP A 629 8.48 33.96 15.28
C ASP A 629 9.96 34.31 15.49
N THR A 630 10.46 34.14 16.71
CA THR A 630 11.87 34.37 17.04
C THR A 630 12.76 33.33 16.34
N LEU A 631 12.33 32.06 16.35
CA LEU A 631 13.06 31.00 15.66
C LEU A 631 13.09 31.23 14.15
N LEU A 632 11.97 31.63 13.54
CA LEU A 632 11.91 31.93 12.11
C LEU A 632 12.80 33.12 11.74
N SER A 633 12.76 34.20 12.52
CA SER A 633 13.65 35.35 12.30
C SER A 633 15.12 34.95 12.36
N ASN A 634 15.51 34.14 13.36
CA ASN A 634 16.88 33.66 13.50
C ASN A 634 17.26 32.71 12.34
N ALA A 635 16.34 31.83 11.93
CA ALA A 635 16.54 30.92 10.81
C ALA A 635 16.73 31.69 9.49
N SER A 636 15.98 32.77 9.26
CA SER A 636 16.19 33.64 8.09
C SER A 636 17.57 34.26 8.08
N THR A 637 18.08 34.73 9.23
CA THR A 637 19.47 35.20 9.35
C THR A 637 20.46 34.08 9.02
N LEU A 638 20.24 32.88 9.55
CA LEU A 638 21.10 31.72 9.33
C LEU A 638 21.13 31.29 7.85
N VAL A 639 19.98 31.19 7.20
CA VAL A 639 19.88 30.84 5.76
C VAL A 639 20.62 31.87 4.92
N ARG A 640 20.41 33.15 5.19
CA ARG A 640 21.13 34.20 4.46
C ARG A 640 22.63 34.16 4.68
N ARG A 641 23.08 33.76 5.88
CA ARG A 641 24.49 33.66 6.28
C ARG A 641 25.21 32.41 5.77
N TYR A 642 24.50 31.29 5.59
CA TYR A 642 25.11 29.98 5.33
C TYR A 642 24.53 29.19 4.15
N ALA A 643 23.38 29.58 3.58
CA ALA A 643 22.67 28.80 2.57
C ALA A 643 22.09 29.69 1.46
N SER A 644 22.84 30.72 1.08
CA SER A 644 22.48 31.69 0.04
C SER A 644 23.63 31.91 -0.94
N GLN A 645 23.30 32.40 -2.14
CA GLN A 645 24.29 32.77 -3.14
C GLN A 645 25.22 33.87 -2.63
N ASP A 646 24.71 34.81 -1.84
CA ASP A 646 25.50 35.87 -1.19
C ASP A 646 26.47 35.29 -0.16
N ALA A 647 26.07 34.26 0.59
CA ALA A 647 26.96 33.56 1.53
C ALA A 647 28.10 32.85 0.78
N TYR A 648 27.80 32.24 -0.37
CA TYR A 648 28.81 31.65 -1.24
C TYR A 648 29.81 32.70 -1.76
N HIS A 649 29.32 33.86 -2.24
CA HIS A 649 30.19 34.93 -2.71
C HIS A 649 31.02 35.57 -1.58
N GLN A 650 30.44 35.76 -0.39
CA GLN A 650 31.17 36.20 0.80
C GLN A 650 32.29 35.23 1.19
N ALA A 651 32.06 33.93 1.03
CA ALA A 651 33.09 32.95 1.29
C ALA A 651 34.21 33.00 0.24
N LEU A 652 33.92 33.29 -1.03
CA LEU A 652 34.94 33.33 -2.08
C LEU A 652 35.77 34.62 -2.12
N ASP A 653 35.21 35.75 -1.68
CA ASP A 653 35.84 37.07 -1.82
C ASP A 653 35.82 37.83 -0.49
N ARG A 654 37.03 38.12 0.01
CA ARG A 654 37.22 38.87 1.25
C ARG A 654 36.69 40.30 1.19
N ASP A 655 36.78 40.97 0.05
CA ASP A 655 36.27 42.34 -0.09
C ASP A 655 34.74 42.35 -0.02
N PHE A 656 34.11 41.31 -0.57
CA PHE A 656 32.66 41.10 -0.46
C PHE A 656 32.24 40.75 0.98
N TYR A 657 33.02 39.93 1.68
CA TYR A 657 32.82 39.66 3.11
C TYR A 657 32.93 40.95 3.95
N ASP A 658 33.99 41.75 3.74
CA ASP A 658 34.28 42.94 4.51
C ASP A 658 33.32 44.11 4.23
N SER A 659 32.61 44.08 3.09
CA SER A 659 31.55 45.05 2.74
C SER A 659 30.14 44.61 3.17
N SER A 660 29.93 43.33 3.48
CA SER A 660 28.64 42.77 3.91
C SER A 660 28.23 43.23 5.32
N SER A 661 26.93 43.23 5.65
CA SER A 661 26.48 43.62 6.99
C SER A 661 26.94 42.62 8.05
N SER A 662 27.13 43.07 9.29
CA SER A 662 27.59 42.20 10.40
C SER A 662 26.64 41.03 10.68
N GLU A 663 25.35 41.18 10.37
CA GLU A 663 24.34 40.11 10.50
C GLU A 663 24.51 39.01 9.44
N MET A 664 25.03 39.36 8.26
CA MET A 664 25.21 38.43 7.14
C MET A 664 26.56 37.71 7.18
N ARG A 665 27.54 38.26 7.89
CA ARG A 665 28.89 37.69 7.98
C ARG A 665 28.89 36.39 8.79
N VAL A 666 29.53 35.37 8.23
CA VAL A 666 29.91 34.16 8.97
C VAL A 666 30.97 34.55 10.03
N PRO A 667 30.77 34.20 11.31
CA PRO A 667 31.79 34.43 12.34
C PRO A 667 33.10 33.74 11.98
N LEU A 668 34.21 34.47 12.05
CA LEU A 668 35.53 33.89 11.80
C LEU A 668 35.89 32.90 12.90
N GLY A 669 36.16 31.66 12.49
CA GLY A 669 36.65 30.60 13.37
C GLY A 669 38.16 30.72 13.65
N THR A 670 38.66 29.80 14.47
CA THR A 670 40.10 29.59 14.61
C THR A 670 40.64 28.81 13.40
N PRO A 671 41.88 29.07 12.94
CA PRO A 671 42.49 28.30 11.87
C PRO A 671 42.40 26.79 12.15
N TRP A 672 41.89 26.04 11.18
CA TRP A 672 41.78 24.59 11.31
C TRP A 672 43.18 23.98 11.43
N THR A 673 43.41 23.26 12.53
CA THR A 673 44.63 22.49 12.73
C THR A 673 44.32 21.02 12.54
N LYS A 674 45.04 20.38 11.62
CA LYS A 674 44.87 18.95 11.33
C LYS A 674 45.05 18.15 12.63
N PRO A 675 44.09 17.27 13.00
CA PRO A 675 44.33 16.32 14.07
C PRO A 675 45.59 15.53 13.74
N ILE A 676 46.59 15.59 14.63
CA ILE A 676 47.80 14.78 14.50
C ILE A 676 47.31 13.34 14.43
N ALA A 677 47.56 12.66 13.31
CA ALA A 677 47.23 11.26 13.18
C ALA A 677 47.99 10.53 14.30
N GLU A 678 47.29 10.15 15.37
CA GLU A 678 47.83 9.18 16.31
C GLU A 678 48.17 7.95 15.47
N GLN A 679 49.46 7.65 15.41
CA GLN A 679 49.98 6.44 14.82
C GLN A 679 49.21 5.29 15.46
N THR A 680 48.27 4.72 14.71
CA THR A 680 47.61 3.49 15.10
C THR A 680 48.74 2.48 15.24
N LEU A 681 49.07 2.13 16.49
CA LEU A 681 50.03 1.10 16.82
C LEU A 681 49.63 -0.15 16.01
N ASN A 682 50.59 -0.61 15.21
CA ASN A 682 50.53 -1.85 14.47
C ASN A 682 50.03 -2.98 15.40
N LEU A 683 48.78 -3.38 15.26
CA LEU A 683 48.36 -4.72 15.63
C LEU A 683 48.59 -5.58 14.39
N GLU A 684 49.61 -6.43 14.48
CA GLU A 684 49.93 -7.41 13.44
C GLU A 684 48.72 -8.31 13.15
N PRO A 685 48.48 -8.70 11.89
CA PRO A 685 47.50 -9.71 11.56
C PRO A 685 48.02 -11.08 12.01
N SER A 686 47.45 -11.59 13.10
CA SER A 686 47.59 -12.99 13.51
C SER A 686 47.13 -13.90 12.37
N SER A 687 48.05 -14.70 11.84
CA SER A 687 47.81 -15.83 10.96
C SER A 687 46.89 -16.85 11.65
N GLY A 688 45.64 -16.97 11.19
CA GLY A 688 44.71 -18.02 11.56
C GLY A 688 44.10 -18.63 10.30
N ASP A 689 44.37 -19.92 10.11
CA ASP A 689 43.96 -20.80 9.00
C ASP A 689 42.43 -20.93 8.87
N PRO A 690 41.87 -21.26 7.68
CA PRO A 690 40.44 -21.28 7.41
C PRO A 690 39.81 -22.62 7.81
N GLY A 691 38.82 -22.56 8.70
CA GLY A 691 37.96 -23.69 9.06
C GLY A 691 36.52 -23.43 8.64
N ASP A 692 35.98 -24.37 7.86
CA ASP A 692 34.62 -24.44 7.30
C ASP A 692 33.47 -24.14 8.26
N GLY A 693 32.42 -23.50 7.73
CA GLY A 693 31.13 -23.35 8.40
C GLY A 693 30.15 -22.44 7.64
N ASP A 694 29.44 -23.02 6.69
CA ASP A 694 28.29 -22.44 5.97
C ASP A 694 27.20 -21.87 6.91
N GLU A 695 26.64 -20.70 6.56
CA GLU A 695 25.24 -20.53 6.12
C GLU A 695 24.75 -19.06 6.18
N ALA A 696 24.11 -18.64 5.09
CA ALA A 696 23.09 -17.58 4.96
C ALA A 696 23.50 -16.10 4.89
N ALA A 697 23.72 -15.60 3.66
CA ALA A 697 23.24 -14.29 3.20
C ALA A 697 23.32 -14.18 1.66
N ASP A 698 22.40 -14.85 0.97
CA ASP A 698 22.29 -14.82 -0.48
C ASP A 698 21.14 -13.88 -0.89
N ALA A 699 21.44 -12.58 -1.09
CA ALA A 699 20.58 -11.61 -1.78
C ALA A 699 21.28 -10.25 -1.99
N ALA A 700 22.33 -10.21 -2.81
CA ALA A 700 22.76 -8.96 -3.46
C ALA A 700 23.40 -9.28 -4.80
N GLY A 701 22.64 -9.08 -5.88
CA GLY A 701 23.07 -9.34 -7.24
C GLY A 701 24.30 -8.54 -7.62
N HIS A 702 25.32 -9.28 -8.06
CA HIS A 702 26.52 -8.81 -8.74
C HIS A 702 26.16 -7.91 -9.94
N LEU A 703 26.52 -6.62 -9.86
CA LEU A 703 26.58 -5.71 -11.00
C LEU A 703 27.86 -6.03 -11.79
N GLY A 704 27.70 -6.70 -12.92
CA GLY A 704 28.77 -6.89 -13.89
C GLY A 704 29.14 -5.56 -14.52
N GLU A 705 30.45 -5.34 -14.67
CA GLU A 705 31.05 -4.18 -15.34
C GLU A 705 30.42 -3.93 -16.71
N TYR A 706 30.00 -2.68 -16.91
CA TYR A 706 29.53 -2.15 -18.18
C TYR A 706 30.76 -1.93 -19.08
N ILE A 707 30.86 -2.64 -20.20
CA ILE A 707 31.79 -2.33 -21.30
C ILE A 707 30.95 -1.94 -22.50
N GLU A 708 31.03 -0.68 -22.93
CA GLU A 708 30.43 -0.21 -24.18
C GLU A 708 31.07 -0.94 -25.38
N PRO A 709 30.29 -1.50 -26.32
CA PRO A 709 30.81 -1.89 -27.63
C PRO A 709 30.83 -0.67 -28.55
N GLY A 710 32.02 -0.36 -29.07
CA GLY A 710 32.24 0.71 -30.04
C GLY A 710 31.49 0.48 -31.36
N GLU A 711 30.96 1.57 -31.91
CA GLU A 711 30.43 1.66 -33.27
C GLU A 711 31.50 1.34 -34.31
N GLN A 712 31.18 0.44 -35.25
CA GLN A 712 31.81 0.42 -36.57
C GLN A 712 30.72 0.27 -37.64
N ALA A 713 30.55 1.33 -38.43
CA ALA A 713 29.84 1.30 -39.71
C ALA A 713 30.73 0.65 -40.79
N PRO A 714 30.17 0.06 -41.86
CA PRO A 714 30.95 -0.67 -42.85
C PRO A 714 31.42 0.24 -43.99
N GLU A 715 32.70 0.15 -44.36
CA GLU A 715 33.18 0.60 -45.67
C GLU A 715 34.22 -0.36 -46.24
N ILE A 716 34.34 -0.34 -47.56
CA ILE A 716 34.67 -1.45 -48.46
C ILE A 716 36.18 -1.51 -48.81
N ALA A 717 36.73 -2.75 -48.78
CA ALA A 717 37.81 -3.35 -49.59
C ALA A 717 39.25 -2.75 -49.62
N LYS A 718 40.23 -3.49 -49.04
CA LYS A 718 41.28 -4.34 -49.69
C LYS A 718 42.63 -4.40 -48.93
N SER A 719 43.19 -5.62 -48.97
CA SER A 719 44.58 -6.10 -48.85
C SER A 719 45.36 -5.94 -47.53
N ASP A 720 45.62 -7.11 -46.93
CA ASP A 720 46.90 -7.66 -46.44
C ASP A 720 47.89 -6.73 -45.71
N GLU A 721 48.04 -6.93 -44.41
CA GLU A 721 49.28 -7.49 -43.81
C GLU A 721 49.07 -7.76 -42.31
N GLU A 722 49.56 -8.91 -41.86
CA GLU A 722 49.54 -9.38 -40.48
C GLU A 722 50.47 -8.53 -39.59
N GLU A 723 49.94 -7.92 -38.53
CA GLU A 723 50.73 -7.68 -37.31
C GLU A 723 49.89 -7.90 -36.03
N VAL A 724 50.36 -8.84 -35.22
CA VAL A 724 49.85 -9.20 -33.90
C VAL A 724 50.09 -8.07 -32.89
N PRO A 725 49.08 -7.49 -32.20
CA PRO A 725 49.36 -6.56 -31.13
C PRO A 725 49.57 -7.30 -29.80
N LYS A 726 50.81 -7.21 -29.32
CA LYS A 726 51.26 -7.63 -27.99
C LYS A 726 50.40 -7.02 -26.88
N LYS A 727 49.88 -7.88 -25.99
CA LYS A 727 49.24 -7.51 -24.71
C LYS A 727 50.16 -6.59 -23.89
N ARG A 728 49.89 -5.28 -23.90
CA ARG A 728 50.47 -4.33 -22.95
C ARG A 728 49.78 -4.52 -21.60
N LYS A 729 50.51 -5.10 -20.63
CA LYS A 729 50.16 -5.04 -19.20
C LYS A 729 49.96 -3.57 -18.81
N LYS A 730 48.71 -3.18 -18.51
CA LYS A 730 48.40 -1.92 -17.82
C LYS A 730 49.01 -2.00 -16.42
N LYS A 731 50.22 -1.45 -16.24
CA LYS A 731 50.71 -1.07 -14.91
C LYS A 731 49.77 0.02 -14.41
N SER A 732 49.05 -0.25 -13.32
CA SER A 732 48.31 0.73 -12.55
C SER A 732 49.29 1.81 -12.07
N LYS A 733 49.35 2.94 -12.79
CA LYS A 733 49.91 4.16 -12.20
C LYS A 733 48.93 4.60 -11.12
N SER A 734 49.34 4.49 -9.85
CA SER A 734 48.66 5.18 -8.76
C SER A 734 48.65 6.67 -9.12
N LYS A 735 47.47 7.17 -9.50
CA LYS A 735 47.27 8.59 -9.76
C LYS A 735 47.41 9.28 -8.42
N LYS A 736 48.59 9.87 -8.17
CA LYS A 736 48.85 10.69 -6.99
C LYS A 736 47.76 11.77 -6.99
N THR A 737 46.87 11.72 -6.01
CA THR A 737 45.88 12.78 -5.78
C THR A 737 46.68 14.05 -5.54
N ILE A 738 46.63 14.96 -6.52
CA ILE A 738 47.15 16.31 -6.37
C ILE A 738 46.11 16.98 -5.50
N ASP A 739 46.45 17.25 -4.25
CA ASP A 739 45.65 18.10 -3.38
C ASP A 739 45.48 19.45 -4.08
N HIS A 740 44.27 20.03 -4.03
CA HIS A 740 44.03 21.35 -4.58
C HIS A 740 44.97 22.35 -3.88
N VAL A 741 45.77 23.07 -4.67
CA VAL A 741 46.62 24.16 -4.19
C VAL A 741 45.91 25.43 -4.62
N GLU A 742 45.52 26.25 -3.64
CA GLU A 742 44.93 27.56 -3.90
C GLU A 742 45.90 28.43 -4.69
N ALA A 743 45.36 29.33 -5.53
CA ALA A 743 46.19 30.31 -6.20
C ALA A 743 46.81 31.26 -5.16
N ASP A 744 48.04 31.71 -5.40
CA ASP A 744 48.79 32.57 -4.45
C ASP A 744 48.05 33.90 -4.13
N ASP A 745 47.03 34.25 -4.90
CA ASP A 745 46.20 35.46 -4.80
C ASP A 745 44.74 35.22 -4.34
N PHE A 746 44.35 33.99 -4.00
CA PHE A 746 43.01 33.71 -3.48
C PHE A 746 42.86 34.25 -2.04
N SER A 747 41.86 35.11 -1.83
CA SER A 747 41.65 35.81 -0.55
C SER A 747 40.49 35.25 0.30
N GLY A 748 39.70 34.32 -0.26
CA GLY A 748 38.52 33.74 0.38
C GLY A 748 38.78 32.44 1.15
N ASP A 749 37.71 31.70 1.39
CA ASP A 749 37.64 30.39 2.03
C ASP A 749 36.82 29.43 1.15
N HIS A 750 37.51 28.62 0.34
CA HIS A 750 36.87 27.63 -0.52
C HIS A 750 36.09 26.57 0.24
N THR A 751 36.52 26.27 1.46
CA THR A 751 35.91 25.24 2.29
C THR A 751 34.54 25.69 2.77
N LEU A 752 34.46 26.92 3.27
CA LEU A 752 33.19 27.57 3.62
C LEU A 752 32.31 27.76 2.37
N ALA A 753 32.89 28.17 1.24
CA ALA A 753 32.13 28.33 0.00
C ALA A 753 31.46 27.02 -0.44
N ASN A 754 32.18 25.90 -0.40
CA ASN A 754 31.62 24.58 -0.72
C ASN A 754 30.49 24.17 0.23
N GLU A 755 30.63 24.47 1.53
CA GLU A 755 29.58 24.18 2.52
C GLU A 755 28.34 25.06 2.29
N CYS A 756 28.52 26.36 2.00
CA CYS A 756 27.42 27.26 1.65
C CYS A 756 26.65 26.75 0.43
N LEU A 757 27.38 26.31 -0.61
CA LEU A 757 26.78 25.74 -1.81
C LEU A 757 26.03 24.43 -1.52
N PHE A 758 26.61 23.55 -0.69
CA PHE A 758 25.95 22.32 -0.26
C PHE A 758 24.64 22.60 0.49
N LEU A 759 24.66 23.51 1.47
CA LEU A 759 23.47 23.87 2.24
C LEU A 759 22.39 24.52 1.38
N GLN A 760 22.77 25.35 0.40
CA GLN A 760 21.85 25.95 -0.55
C GLN A 760 21.22 24.90 -1.48
N ASP A 761 22.05 24.14 -2.21
CA ASP A 761 21.59 23.17 -3.22
C ASP A 761 20.79 22.03 -2.57
N MET A 762 21.25 21.53 -1.43
CA MET A 762 20.54 20.49 -0.69
C MET A 762 19.28 21.06 -0.01
N GLY A 763 19.28 22.34 0.38
CA GLY A 763 18.09 23.04 0.86
C GLY A 763 16.98 23.05 -0.19
N TRP A 764 17.30 23.38 -1.44
CA TRP A 764 16.34 23.29 -2.56
C TRP A 764 15.87 21.86 -2.80
N TRP A 765 16.77 20.89 -2.71
CA TRP A 765 16.39 19.48 -2.83
C TRP A 765 15.43 19.04 -1.71
N VAL A 766 15.65 19.49 -0.47
CA VAL A 766 14.78 19.20 0.69
C VAL A 766 13.40 19.82 0.50
N ILE A 767 13.34 21.07 0.04
CA ILE A 767 12.06 21.72 -0.33
C ILE A 767 11.33 20.86 -1.36
N ALA A 768 12.00 20.47 -2.45
CA ALA A 768 11.37 19.65 -3.49
C ALA A 768 10.95 18.26 -2.97
N ALA A 769 11.75 17.66 -2.08
CA ALA A 769 11.45 16.38 -1.45
C ALA A 769 10.25 16.45 -0.50
N HIS A 770 9.99 17.62 0.09
CA HIS A 770 8.85 17.89 0.95
C HIS A 770 7.58 18.23 0.18
N ALA A 771 7.70 19.10 -0.82
CA ALA A 771 6.60 19.60 -1.63
C ALA A 771 5.85 18.48 -2.37
N VAL A 772 6.59 17.50 -2.94
CA VAL A 772 6.02 16.43 -3.77
C VAL A 772 5.03 15.54 -2.98
N PRO A 773 5.38 14.95 -1.82
CA PRO A 773 4.42 14.19 -1.00
C PRO A 773 3.23 15.00 -0.50
N ASP A 774 3.43 16.30 -0.23
CA ASP A 774 2.38 17.19 0.29
C ASP A 774 1.43 17.70 -0.82
N GLY A 775 1.72 17.37 -2.08
CA GLY A 775 0.96 17.81 -3.24
C GLY A 775 1.15 19.31 -3.53
N GLU A 776 2.19 19.94 -2.99
CA GLU A 776 2.44 21.37 -3.12
C GLU A 776 3.31 21.67 -4.35
N VAL A 777 2.77 21.40 -5.54
CA VAL A 777 3.52 21.49 -6.79
C VAL A 777 3.91 22.93 -7.17
N GLY A 778 3.32 23.95 -6.55
CA GLY A 778 3.67 25.36 -6.79
C GLY A 778 4.98 25.81 -6.14
N GLN A 779 5.52 25.02 -5.20
CA GLN A 779 6.85 25.23 -4.61
C GLN A 779 8.00 24.81 -5.54
N LEU A 780 7.71 23.93 -6.50
CA LEU A 780 8.65 23.39 -7.48
C LEU A 780 8.71 24.28 -8.72
#